data_AF-A0A498MW31-F1
#
_entry.id   AF-A0A498MW31-F1
#
_cell.length_a   1.000
_cell.length_b   1.000
_cell.length_c   1.000
_cell.angle_alpha   90.00
_cell.angle_beta   90.00
_cell.angle_gamma   90.00
#
_symmetry.space_group_name_H-M   'P 1'
#
loop_
_entity.id
_entity.type
_entity.pdbx_description
1 polymer ?
#
loop_
_entity_poly.entity_id
_entity_poly.type
_entity_poly.pdbx_seq_one_letter_code
_entity_poly.pdbx_strand_id
1 'polypeptide(L)'
;MTLTVEQAISGHFMGQLIVQPYGCGEQNMIRMTLPLIATHYLDSTNQWKAVGMERRNEAINHIRTGYKVELAYRKTDGSYSVWSHTPSSTWLTAYAAKVFAIANDLIVIEENVLCSALHWLATNKQLPDGRFKEDVAVSLSNMVGGVHKDADASLTAFVLIAMQEGSKICDGPNLQSSMKRAVDYLLLKVHSLTSAYDVALTSYALALAGKLNKDILKRHSTESKDGIFWNVPGEHHHSLGATGYAVLALVRVKDFESAGQAVRWLGMQQIHYGGYGTTQATSIVFQAVAEYRTQVKQPDISLTLELAVEGRKEKTTITIKPSNIHISRSDKFDITKSFNITAQGTGVAMLSVFSVYYALPEEKDYDCNVFDLSLQMVKEPAVPYVRASESYQITIEYIFKDPSRNSAMSILDIGLLTGFKVDERDLSKLLSGKDKYIQNFELNKELSERGSLIIYIDKISNKEKERLVFRMHKMNEVGILQPARITVYEYYAPDKRCVKFYHPNKKDGSLNRLCHEALCQCVEVYKTRVLEMGFSLHADIYNMTIEKVVKEGSEAGVEGNIRSFLAHPFCRDSLKFEKGKTYLIMGQTKNLPRIGGKLRYHLGEDTWIEYWPTDKESQTVEHRKRYIGITSLADELLRFGCST
;
A
#
# COMPACT_ATOMS: atom_id res chain seq x y z
N MET A 1 5.90 8.42 1.96
CA MET A 1 6.80 9.30 1.19
C MET A 1 6.34 9.19 -0.25
N THR A 2 5.54 10.13 -0.73
CA THR A 2 4.89 10.08 -2.05
C THR A 2 5.80 10.70 -3.09
N LEU A 3 6.15 9.92 -4.11
CA LEU A 3 7.04 10.32 -5.20
C LEU A 3 6.23 11.01 -6.30
N THR A 4 6.77 12.08 -6.89
CA THR A 4 6.17 12.81 -8.03
C THR A 4 6.35 12.04 -9.35
N VAL A 5 5.66 12.43 -10.43
CA VAL A 5 5.72 11.75 -11.74
C VAL A 5 7.10 11.77 -12.38
N GLU A 6 7.81 12.91 -12.27
CA GLU A 6 9.18 13.00 -12.76
C GLU A 6 10.14 12.25 -11.83
N GLN A 7 9.83 12.14 -10.54
CA GLN A 7 10.51 11.18 -9.68
C GLN A 7 10.17 9.75 -10.10
N ALA A 8 8.93 9.42 -10.46
CA ALA A 8 8.46 8.08 -10.80
C ALA A 8 9.04 7.48 -12.08
N ILE A 9 9.60 8.31 -12.95
CA ILE A 9 10.42 7.85 -14.06
C ILE A 9 11.83 8.41 -14.00
N SER A 10 12.21 9.08 -12.90
CA SER A 10 13.61 9.45 -12.67
C SER A 10 14.43 8.18 -12.52
N GLY A 11 15.72 8.27 -12.84
CA GLY A 11 16.63 7.19 -12.53
C GLY A 11 16.52 6.76 -11.06
N HIS A 12 16.41 7.69 -10.12
CA HIS A 12 16.34 7.40 -8.68
C HIS A 12 15.17 6.47 -8.30
N PHE A 13 13.97 6.70 -8.85
CA PHE A 13 12.82 5.81 -8.59
C PHE A 13 12.92 4.48 -9.34
N MET A 14 13.41 4.49 -10.58
CA MET A 14 13.68 3.24 -11.29
C MET A 14 14.65 2.37 -10.49
N GLY A 15 15.58 2.99 -9.76
CA GLY A 15 16.41 2.34 -8.76
C GLY A 15 15.66 1.68 -7.59
N GLN A 16 14.46 2.15 -7.21
CA GLN A 16 13.63 1.52 -6.17
C GLN A 16 12.91 0.27 -6.69
N LEU A 17 12.70 0.16 -8.00
CA LEU A 17 12.13 -1.03 -8.64
C LEU A 17 13.17 -2.16 -8.80
N ILE A 18 14.46 -1.88 -8.53
CA ILE A 18 15.52 -2.89 -8.49
C ILE A 18 15.36 -3.68 -7.18
N VAL A 19 14.49 -4.68 -7.23
CA VAL A 19 14.20 -5.58 -6.13
C VAL A 19 14.48 -7.02 -6.54
N GLN A 20 14.95 -7.82 -5.60
CA GLN A 20 15.14 -9.24 -5.85
C GLN A 20 13.78 -9.94 -6.03
N PRO A 21 13.58 -10.72 -7.09
CA PRO A 21 12.36 -11.49 -7.27
C PRO A 21 12.33 -12.74 -6.36
N TYR A 22 11.14 -13.09 -5.88
CA TYR A 22 10.86 -14.24 -5.02
C TYR A 22 9.38 -14.62 -5.10
N GLY A 23 9.01 -15.77 -4.55
CA GLY A 23 7.63 -16.25 -4.45
C GLY A 23 7.32 -17.42 -5.38
N CYS A 24 6.03 -17.64 -5.66
CA CYS A 24 5.54 -18.60 -6.66
C CYS A 24 5.91 -18.19 -8.08
N GLY A 25 5.73 -19.06 -9.10
CA GLY A 25 6.12 -18.72 -10.48
C GLY A 25 5.52 -17.41 -10.97
N GLU A 26 4.25 -17.18 -10.64
CA GLU A 26 3.59 -15.92 -10.98
C GLU A 26 4.19 -14.69 -10.26
N GLN A 27 4.36 -14.76 -8.93
CA GLN A 27 4.92 -13.67 -8.13
C GLN A 27 6.37 -13.37 -8.50
N ASN A 28 7.13 -14.42 -8.80
CA ASN A 28 8.50 -14.32 -9.26
C ASN A 28 8.57 -13.57 -10.59
N MET A 29 7.76 -13.95 -11.59
CA MET A 29 7.70 -13.23 -12.87
C MET A 29 7.30 -11.77 -12.71
N ILE A 30 6.28 -11.53 -11.89
CA ILE A 30 5.78 -10.21 -11.60
C ILE A 30 6.89 -9.32 -11.00
N ARG A 31 7.62 -9.84 -10.00
CA ARG A 31 8.70 -9.11 -9.35
C ARG A 31 9.94 -9.00 -10.23
N MET A 32 10.23 -9.99 -11.08
CA MET A 32 11.34 -9.96 -12.04
C MET A 32 11.12 -8.89 -13.11
N THR A 33 9.86 -8.61 -13.45
CA THR A 33 9.53 -7.58 -14.45
C THR A 33 9.90 -6.17 -13.96
N LEU A 34 9.88 -5.91 -12.65
CA LEU A 34 10.24 -4.61 -12.08
C LEU A 34 11.71 -4.20 -12.34
N PRO A 35 12.74 -4.97 -11.91
CA PRO A 35 14.14 -4.66 -12.22
C PRO A 35 14.41 -4.73 -13.72
N LEU A 36 13.70 -5.59 -14.48
CA LEU A 36 13.86 -5.69 -15.93
C LEU A 36 13.49 -4.39 -16.66
N ILE A 37 12.26 -3.90 -16.45
CA ILE A 37 11.78 -2.67 -17.10
C ILE A 37 12.57 -1.45 -16.60
N ALA A 38 12.92 -1.41 -15.31
CA ALA A 38 13.77 -0.36 -14.76
C ALA A 38 15.16 -0.34 -15.43
N THR A 39 15.78 -1.50 -15.61
CA THR A 39 17.10 -1.61 -16.26
C THR A 39 17.03 -1.17 -17.73
N HIS A 40 16.02 -1.64 -18.47
CA HIS A 40 15.81 -1.25 -19.86
C HIS A 40 15.60 0.28 -20.01
N TYR A 41 14.83 0.89 -19.11
CA TYR A 41 14.63 2.34 -19.08
C TYR A 41 15.93 3.11 -18.78
N LEU A 42 16.66 2.68 -17.75
CA LEU A 42 17.89 3.32 -17.30
C LEU A 42 19.00 3.21 -18.36
N ASP A 43 19.10 2.06 -19.04
CA ASP A 43 20.00 1.83 -20.17
C ASP A 43 19.63 2.77 -21.34
N SER A 44 18.35 2.78 -21.74
CA SER A 44 17.91 3.55 -22.91
C SER A 44 17.99 5.07 -22.70
N THR A 45 17.88 5.54 -21.46
CA THR A 45 17.93 6.98 -21.12
C THR A 45 19.26 7.44 -20.53
N ASN A 46 20.26 6.54 -20.40
CA ASN A 46 21.55 6.83 -19.80
C ASN A 46 21.49 7.44 -18.38
N GLN A 47 20.51 7.02 -17.57
CA GLN A 47 20.23 7.61 -16.24
C GLN A 47 20.89 6.87 -15.06
N TRP A 48 21.75 5.88 -15.29
CA TRP A 48 22.43 5.11 -14.22
C TRP A 48 23.23 5.95 -13.24
N LYS A 49 23.77 7.09 -13.67
CA LYS A 49 24.53 8.01 -12.78
C LYS A 49 23.69 8.50 -11.60
N ALA A 50 22.38 8.67 -11.77
CA ALA A 50 21.47 9.09 -10.72
C ALA A 50 21.16 7.99 -9.69
N VAL A 51 21.39 6.73 -10.06
CA VAL A 51 21.08 5.53 -9.26
C VAL A 51 22.32 4.98 -8.56
N GLY A 52 23.48 5.17 -9.18
CA GLY A 52 24.73 4.49 -8.86
C GLY A 52 25.04 3.46 -9.95
N MET A 53 26.15 3.65 -10.66
CA MET A 53 26.55 2.78 -11.79
C MET A 53 26.68 1.31 -11.38
N GLU A 54 27.06 1.04 -10.13
CA GLU A 54 27.21 -0.33 -9.63
C GLU A 54 25.87 -1.08 -9.51
N ARG A 55 24.76 -0.36 -9.33
CA ARG A 55 23.42 -0.95 -9.20
C ARG A 55 22.91 -1.58 -10.50
N ARG A 56 23.54 -1.28 -11.64
CA ARG A 56 23.25 -1.98 -12.89
C ARG A 56 23.56 -3.48 -12.78
N ASN A 57 24.71 -3.83 -12.20
CA ASN A 57 25.10 -5.22 -12.00
C ASN A 57 24.19 -5.93 -11.00
N GLU A 58 23.75 -5.21 -9.95
CA GLU A 58 22.75 -5.68 -9.00
C GLU A 58 21.44 -6.03 -9.72
N ALA A 59 20.91 -5.14 -10.56
CA ALA A 59 19.69 -5.38 -11.32
C ALA A 59 19.82 -6.58 -12.26
N ILE A 60 20.93 -6.70 -12.99
CA ILE A 60 21.21 -7.86 -13.85
C ILE A 60 21.26 -9.16 -13.05
N ASN A 61 21.84 -9.15 -11.84
CA ASN A 61 21.86 -10.31 -10.96
C ASN A 61 20.46 -10.68 -10.43
N HIS A 62 19.62 -9.69 -10.11
CA HIS A 62 18.22 -9.92 -9.73
C HIS A 62 17.42 -10.52 -10.88
N ILE A 63 17.58 -10.00 -12.11
CA ILE A 63 16.95 -10.55 -13.32
C ILE A 63 17.41 -12.01 -13.56
N ARG A 64 18.71 -12.29 -13.42
CA ARG A 64 19.25 -13.66 -13.53
C ARG A 64 18.70 -14.58 -12.43
N THR A 65 18.51 -14.07 -11.22
CA THR A 65 17.92 -14.81 -10.11
C THR A 65 16.46 -15.14 -10.40
N GLY A 66 15.67 -14.17 -10.87
CA GLY A 66 14.29 -14.37 -11.28
C GLY A 66 14.16 -15.41 -12.38
N TYR A 67 15.02 -15.36 -13.40
CA TYR A 67 15.07 -16.37 -14.45
C TYR A 67 15.33 -17.77 -13.88
N LYS A 68 16.33 -17.93 -13.02
CA LYS A 68 16.65 -19.24 -12.40
C LYS A 68 15.52 -19.77 -11.53
N VAL A 69 14.88 -18.91 -10.74
CA VAL A 69 13.73 -19.29 -9.89
C VAL A 69 12.56 -19.72 -10.78
N GLU A 70 12.30 -19.03 -11.88
CA GLU A 70 11.18 -19.36 -12.76
C GLU A 70 11.36 -20.72 -13.44
N LEU A 71 12.61 -21.09 -13.78
CA LEU A 71 12.89 -22.42 -14.33
C LEU A 71 12.48 -23.57 -13.39
N ALA A 72 12.38 -23.34 -12.08
CA ALA A 72 11.86 -24.35 -11.15
C ALA A 72 10.34 -24.60 -11.31
N TYR A 73 9.62 -23.67 -11.93
CA TYR A 73 8.19 -23.76 -12.22
C TYR A 73 7.90 -24.17 -13.67
N ARG A 74 8.95 -24.35 -14.49
CA ARG A 74 8.88 -24.87 -15.85
C ARG A 74 8.67 -26.39 -15.84
N LYS A 75 7.74 -26.86 -16.66
CA LYS A 75 7.49 -28.29 -16.88
C LYS A 75 8.28 -28.86 -18.06
N THR A 76 8.29 -30.18 -18.18
CA THR A 76 9.00 -30.92 -19.22
C THR A 76 8.50 -30.60 -20.63
N ASP A 77 7.24 -30.19 -20.77
CA ASP A 77 6.63 -29.78 -22.05
C ASP A 77 6.88 -28.30 -22.40
N GLY A 78 7.65 -27.57 -21.58
CA GLY A 78 7.96 -26.16 -21.77
C GLY A 78 6.93 -25.19 -21.18
N SER A 79 5.83 -25.68 -20.62
CA SER A 79 4.80 -24.86 -19.99
C SER A 79 5.15 -24.46 -18.54
N TYR A 80 4.49 -23.42 -18.04
CA TYR A 80 4.68 -22.91 -16.67
C TYR A 80 3.41 -23.06 -15.83
N SER A 81 3.61 -23.20 -14.52
CA SER A 81 2.53 -23.32 -13.53
C SER A 81 2.86 -22.49 -12.29
N VAL A 82 1.84 -21.99 -11.58
CA VAL A 82 2.03 -21.17 -10.37
C VAL A 82 2.86 -21.93 -9.32
N TRP A 83 2.56 -23.22 -9.16
CA TRP A 83 3.33 -24.16 -8.36
C TRP A 83 3.70 -25.37 -9.19
N SER A 84 4.88 -25.96 -8.95
CA SER A 84 5.38 -27.12 -9.72
C SER A 84 4.42 -28.31 -9.84
N HIS A 85 3.53 -28.48 -8.86
CA HIS A 85 2.55 -29.58 -8.80
C HIS A 85 1.15 -29.19 -9.34
N THR A 86 0.92 -27.93 -9.69
CA THR A 86 -0.36 -27.47 -10.26
C THR A 86 -0.39 -27.64 -11.77
N PRO A 87 -1.57 -27.71 -12.42
CA PRO A 87 -1.66 -27.74 -13.87
C PRO A 87 -1.09 -26.46 -14.50
N SER A 88 -0.69 -26.53 -15.77
CA SER A 88 -0.01 -25.41 -16.45
C SER A 88 -1.00 -24.32 -16.85
N SER A 89 -0.62 -23.07 -16.64
CA SER A 89 -1.42 -21.90 -17.05
C SER A 89 -0.97 -21.41 -18.41
N THR A 90 -1.94 -21.19 -19.31
CA THR A 90 -1.72 -20.56 -20.61
C THR A 90 -1.20 -19.13 -20.42
N TRP A 91 -1.83 -18.35 -19.54
CA TRP A 91 -1.45 -16.97 -19.26
C TRP A 91 -0.05 -16.85 -18.69
N LEU A 92 0.29 -17.64 -17.66
CA LEU A 92 1.62 -17.59 -17.04
C LEU A 92 2.71 -18.01 -18.01
N THR A 93 2.45 -19.03 -18.84
CA THR A 93 3.39 -19.48 -19.88
C THR A 93 3.65 -18.37 -20.90
N ALA A 94 2.61 -17.65 -21.34
CA ALA A 94 2.76 -16.51 -22.24
C ALA A 94 3.48 -15.33 -21.57
N TYR A 95 3.20 -15.06 -20.30
CA TYR A 95 3.85 -13.98 -19.55
C TYR A 95 5.34 -14.25 -19.34
N ALA A 96 5.71 -15.48 -18.95
CA ALA A 96 7.10 -15.92 -18.86
C ALA A 96 7.83 -15.76 -20.20
N ALA A 97 7.21 -16.21 -21.30
CA ALA A 97 7.78 -16.06 -22.64
C ALA A 97 7.99 -14.58 -23.03
N LYS A 98 7.00 -13.71 -22.77
CA LYS A 98 7.13 -12.27 -23.02
C LYS A 98 8.30 -11.67 -22.25
N VAL A 99 8.33 -11.87 -20.93
CA VAL A 99 9.35 -11.28 -20.05
C VAL A 99 10.75 -11.81 -20.40
N PHE A 100 10.88 -13.09 -20.74
CA PHE A 100 12.16 -13.67 -21.18
C PHE A 100 12.60 -13.14 -22.53
N ALA A 101 11.68 -12.87 -23.45
CA ALA A 101 12.01 -12.23 -24.72
C ALA A 101 12.59 -10.83 -24.51
N ILE A 102 12.04 -10.03 -23.59
CA ILE A 102 12.57 -8.73 -23.21
C ILE A 102 13.92 -8.88 -22.46
N ALA A 103 14.03 -9.87 -21.58
CA ALA A 103 15.24 -10.09 -20.77
C ALA A 103 16.45 -10.58 -21.60
N ASN A 104 16.23 -11.14 -22.80
CA ASN A 104 17.27 -11.64 -23.68
C ASN A 104 18.29 -10.55 -24.11
N ASP A 105 17.88 -9.29 -24.12
CA ASP A 105 18.78 -8.16 -24.43
C ASP A 105 19.76 -7.85 -23.27
N LEU A 106 19.50 -8.38 -22.07
CA LEU A 106 20.25 -8.08 -20.84
C LEU A 106 20.94 -9.30 -20.22
N ILE A 107 20.33 -10.48 -20.33
CA ILE A 107 20.86 -11.75 -19.84
C ILE A 107 20.76 -12.84 -20.91
N VAL A 108 21.65 -13.83 -20.83
CA VAL A 108 21.60 -15.00 -21.74
C VAL A 108 20.41 -15.86 -21.35
N ILE A 109 19.42 -15.95 -22.25
CA ILE A 109 18.27 -16.84 -22.14
C ILE A 109 18.49 -18.02 -23.09
N GLU A 110 18.30 -19.25 -22.60
CA GLU A 110 18.36 -20.43 -23.47
C GLU A 110 17.20 -20.44 -24.48
N GLU A 111 17.52 -20.53 -25.78
CA GLU A 111 16.54 -20.50 -26.87
C GLU A 111 15.43 -21.56 -26.70
N ASN A 112 15.81 -22.78 -26.29
CA ASN A 112 14.87 -23.86 -26.02
C ASN A 112 13.84 -23.51 -24.94
N VAL A 113 14.21 -22.74 -23.92
CA VAL A 113 13.29 -22.33 -22.84
C VAL A 113 12.16 -21.47 -23.39
N LEU A 114 12.48 -20.54 -24.29
CA LEU A 114 11.50 -19.67 -24.93
C LEU A 114 10.71 -20.41 -26.03
N CYS A 115 11.41 -21.10 -26.93
CA CYS A 115 10.80 -21.79 -28.06
C CYS A 115 9.81 -22.87 -27.63
N SER A 116 10.17 -23.70 -26.65
CA SER A 116 9.28 -24.76 -26.16
C SER A 116 7.98 -24.19 -25.57
N ALA A 117 8.05 -23.07 -24.83
CA ALA A 117 6.87 -22.39 -24.30
C ALA A 117 5.95 -21.85 -25.40
N LEU A 118 6.52 -21.19 -26.43
CA LEU A 118 5.76 -20.64 -27.55
C LEU A 118 5.12 -21.75 -28.42
N HIS A 119 5.86 -22.83 -28.67
CA HIS A 119 5.34 -24.00 -29.39
C HIS A 119 4.23 -24.70 -28.61
N TRP A 120 4.38 -24.83 -27.29
CA TRP A 120 3.36 -25.41 -26.44
C TRP A 120 2.06 -24.61 -26.47
N LEU A 121 2.14 -23.27 -26.42
CA LEU A 121 1.00 -22.38 -26.55
C LEU A 121 0.30 -22.58 -27.90
N ALA A 122 1.05 -22.53 -29.00
CA ALA A 122 0.52 -22.69 -30.36
C ALA A 122 -0.13 -24.06 -30.60
N THR A 123 0.41 -25.12 -30.01
CA THR A 123 -0.02 -26.50 -30.28
C THR A 123 -1.15 -26.95 -29.35
N ASN A 124 -1.06 -26.64 -28.05
CA ASN A 124 -1.96 -27.20 -27.05
C ASN A 124 -3.08 -26.25 -26.63
N LYS A 125 -2.90 -24.94 -26.81
CA LYS A 125 -3.80 -23.92 -26.26
C LYS A 125 -4.50 -23.06 -27.30
N GLN A 126 -4.07 -23.09 -28.56
CA GLN A 126 -4.76 -22.41 -29.65
C GLN A 126 -5.89 -23.28 -30.24
N LEU A 127 -7.08 -22.70 -30.35
CA LEU A 127 -8.24 -23.28 -31.00
C LEU A 127 -8.17 -23.09 -32.53
N PRO A 128 -8.94 -23.87 -33.32
CA PRO A 128 -8.93 -23.77 -34.79
C PRO A 128 -9.32 -22.39 -35.33
N ASP A 129 -10.13 -21.63 -34.59
CA ASP A 129 -10.56 -20.27 -34.92
C ASP A 129 -9.52 -19.19 -34.57
N GLY A 130 -8.37 -19.58 -34.02
CA GLY A 130 -7.27 -18.67 -33.66
C GLY A 130 -7.27 -18.20 -32.21
N ARG A 131 -8.33 -18.48 -31.44
CA ARG A 131 -8.41 -18.12 -30.02
C ARG A 131 -7.48 -18.94 -29.15
N PHE A 132 -6.99 -18.36 -28.07
CA PHE A 132 -6.33 -19.12 -27.00
C PHE A 132 -7.28 -19.37 -25.85
N LYS A 133 -7.21 -20.57 -25.27
CA LYS A 133 -7.98 -20.95 -24.08
C LYS A 133 -7.10 -21.11 -22.85
N GLU A 134 -7.65 -20.79 -21.69
CA GLU A 134 -7.06 -21.06 -20.40
C GLU A 134 -7.80 -22.25 -19.76
N ASP A 135 -7.05 -23.29 -19.37
CA ASP A 135 -7.63 -24.53 -18.82
C ASP A 135 -7.62 -24.53 -17.28
N VAL A 136 -6.86 -23.63 -16.67
CA VAL A 136 -6.77 -23.46 -15.21
C VAL A 136 -7.37 -22.12 -14.86
N ALA A 137 -8.26 -22.06 -13.87
CA ALA A 137 -8.64 -20.79 -13.28
C ALA A 137 -7.38 -20.15 -12.70
N VAL A 138 -6.70 -19.31 -13.47
CA VAL A 138 -5.61 -18.50 -12.97
C VAL A 138 -6.26 -17.62 -11.90
N SER A 139 -5.66 -17.58 -10.71
CA SER A 139 -6.13 -16.79 -9.56
C SER A 139 -6.17 -15.27 -9.83
N LEU A 140 -5.91 -14.89 -11.08
CA LEU A 140 -5.76 -13.60 -11.70
C LEU A 140 -6.96 -13.21 -12.57
N SER A 141 -8.18 -13.31 -12.06
CA SER A 141 -9.36 -12.73 -12.72
C SER A 141 -9.17 -11.24 -13.08
N ASN A 142 -8.22 -10.56 -12.42
CA ASN A 142 -7.93 -9.13 -12.56
C ASN A 142 -6.72 -8.84 -13.49
N MET A 143 -5.89 -9.82 -13.90
CA MET A 143 -4.82 -9.58 -14.91
C MET A 143 -5.21 -9.93 -16.34
N VAL A 144 -6.35 -10.60 -16.55
CA VAL A 144 -6.95 -10.75 -17.88
C VAL A 144 -7.77 -9.51 -18.28
N GLY A 145 -7.86 -8.50 -17.40
CA GLY A 145 -8.72 -7.33 -17.64
C GLY A 145 -10.16 -7.66 -17.39
N GLY A 146 -10.49 -7.97 -16.13
CA GLY A 146 -11.85 -8.19 -15.69
C GLY A 146 -12.48 -9.50 -16.16
N VAL A 147 -13.38 -10.01 -15.30
CA VAL A 147 -14.31 -11.09 -15.61
C VAL A 147 -15.35 -10.54 -16.58
N HIS A 148 -14.97 -10.40 -17.86
CA HIS A 148 -15.81 -9.80 -18.88
C HIS A 148 -16.17 -10.79 -19.97
N LYS A 149 -17.28 -10.46 -20.64
CA LYS A 149 -17.92 -11.18 -21.74
C LYS A 149 -16.97 -11.49 -22.92
N ASP A 150 -15.80 -10.83 -22.96
CA ASP A 150 -14.80 -10.89 -24.03
C ASP A 150 -13.42 -11.43 -23.56
N ALA A 151 -13.34 -12.15 -22.43
CA ALA A 151 -12.08 -12.69 -21.88
C ALA A 151 -11.21 -13.47 -22.88
N ASP A 152 -11.84 -14.19 -23.82
CA ASP A 152 -11.15 -14.90 -24.91
C ASP A 152 -10.33 -13.97 -25.80
N ALA A 153 -10.83 -12.75 -26.08
CA ALA A 153 -10.14 -11.77 -26.91
C ALA A 153 -8.90 -11.21 -26.19
N SER A 154 -9.04 -10.90 -24.90
CA SER A 154 -7.97 -10.35 -24.08
C SER A 154 -6.84 -11.37 -23.86
N LEU A 155 -7.18 -12.63 -23.56
CA LEU A 155 -6.19 -13.70 -23.48
C LEU A 155 -5.49 -13.91 -24.84
N THR A 156 -6.24 -13.94 -25.94
CA THR A 156 -5.68 -14.12 -27.28
C THR A 156 -4.74 -12.97 -27.66
N ALA A 157 -5.12 -11.73 -27.37
CA ALA A 157 -4.27 -10.56 -27.59
C ALA A 157 -2.99 -10.61 -26.75
N PHE A 158 -3.08 -10.99 -25.48
CA PHE A 158 -1.93 -11.13 -24.60
C PHE A 158 -0.95 -12.20 -25.08
N VAL A 159 -1.46 -13.38 -25.44
CA VAL A 159 -0.64 -14.48 -25.98
C VAL A 159 0.01 -14.07 -27.31
N LEU A 160 -0.72 -13.38 -28.18
CA LEU A 160 -0.18 -12.86 -29.44
C LEU A 160 0.96 -11.87 -29.20
N ILE A 161 0.84 -10.94 -28.25
CA ILE A 161 1.93 -10.01 -27.89
C ILE A 161 3.18 -10.79 -27.46
N ALA A 162 3.01 -11.80 -26.60
CA ALA A 162 4.11 -12.65 -26.15
C ALA A 162 4.78 -13.40 -27.31
N MET A 163 3.98 -13.96 -28.24
CA MET A 163 4.50 -14.62 -29.44
C MET A 163 5.23 -13.65 -30.36
N GLN A 164 4.73 -12.43 -30.54
CA GLN A 164 5.35 -11.41 -31.39
C GLN A 164 6.69 -10.94 -30.82
N GLU A 165 6.78 -10.70 -29.50
CA GLU A 165 8.04 -10.36 -28.86
C GLU A 165 9.04 -11.53 -28.89
N GLY A 166 8.57 -12.75 -28.62
CA GLY A 166 9.39 -13.97 -28.65
C GLY A 166 9.83 -14.41 -30.04
N SER A 167 9.09 -14.02 -31.11
CA SER A 167 9.42 -14.36 -32.50
C SER A 167 10.76 -13.78 -32.98
N LYS A 168 11.28 -12.76 -32.28
CA LYS A 168 12.62 -12.20 -32.54
C LYS A 168 13.74 -13.18 -32.24
N ILE A 169 13.49 -14.15 -31.36
CA ILE A 169 14.47 -15.13 -30.88
C ILE A 169 14.12 -16.52 -31.41
N CYS A 170 12.83 -16.88 -31.38
CA CYS A 170 12.33 -18.16 -31.86
C CYS A 170 11.52 -17.98 -33.14
N ASP A 171 12.10 -18.30 -34.30
CA ASP A 171 11.38 -18.27 -35.57
C ASP A 171 11.01 -19.68 -36.05
N GLY A 172 9.80 -19.82 -36.60
CA GLY A 172 9.31 -21.10 -37.07
C GLY A 172 7.97 -20.99 -37.80
N PRO A 173 7.76 -21.77 -38.88
CA PRO A 173 6.57 -21.64 -39.73
C PRO A 173 5.25 -21.92 -38.97
N ASN A 174 5.28 -22.85 -38.01
CA ASN A 174 4.13 -23.13 -37.15
C ASN A 174 3.76 -21.92 -36.28
N LEU A 175 4.75 -21.24 -35.69
CA LEU A 175 4.52 -20.06 -34.85
C LEU A 175 3.98 -18.88 -35.68
N GLN A 176 4.54 -18.63 -36.86
CA GLN A 176 4.03 -17.61 -37.78
C GLN A 176 2.58 -17.87 -38.19
N SER A 177 2.24 -19.13 -38.48
CA SER A 177 0.86 -19.53 -38.80
C SER A 177 -0.10 -19.33 -37.63
N SER A 178 0.35 -19.65 -36.41
CA SER A 178 -0.40 -19.43 -35.16
C SER A 178 -0.67 -17.95 -34.93
N MET A 179 0.35 -17.10 -35.05
CA MET A 179 0.22 -15.65 -34.91
C MET A 179 -0.75 -15.06 -35.95
N LYS A 180 -0.68 -15.51 -37.21
CA LYS A 180 -1.59 -15.06 -38.25
C LYS A 180 -3.06 -15.36 -37.92
N ARG A 181 -3.36 -16.59 -37.46
CA ARG A 181 -4.72 -16.96 -37.04
C ARG A 181 -5.22 -16.11 -35.88
N ALA A 182 -4.36 -15.83 -34.89
CA ALA A 182 -4.71 -14.97 -33.78
C ALA A 182 -4.98 -13.51 -34.23
N VAL A 183 -4.19 -12.97 -35.15
CA VAL A 183 -4.41 -11.65 -35.76
C VAL A 183 -5.76 -11.61 -36.50
N ASP A 184 -6.05 -12.61 -37.32
CA ASP A 184 -7.28 -12.68 -38.11
C ASP A 184 -8.52 -12.72 -37.19
N TYR A 185 -8.47 -13.50 -36.10
CA TYR A 185 -9.52 -13.52 -35.08
C TYR A 185 -9.71 -12.15 -34.42
N LEU A 186 -8.63 -11.51 -33.96
CA LEU A 186 -8.70 -10.22 -33.25
C LEU A 186 -9.20 -9.10 -34.17
N LEU A 187 -8.85 -9.11 -35.46
CA LEU A 187 -9.36 -8.15 -36.45
C LEU A 187 -10.88 -8.20 -36.60
N LEU A 188 -11.46 -9.40 -36.56
CA LEU A 188 -12.91 -9.57 -36.60
C LEU A 188 -13.54 -9.12 -35.27
N LYS A 189 -12.93 -9.50 -34.15
CA LYS A 189 -13.49 -9.29 -32.82
C LYS A 189 -13.43 -7.83 -32.33
N VAL A 190 -12.40 -7.06 -32.71
CA VAL A 190 -12.13 -5.71 -32.19
C VAL A 190 -13.29 -4.72 -32.35
N HIS A 191 -14.10 -4.87 -33.40
CA HIS A 191 -15.28 -4.04 -33.67
C HIS A 191 -16.45 -4.28 -32.70
N SER A 192 -16.47 -5.44 -32.04
CA SER A 192 -17.54 -5.87 -31.12
C SER A 192 -17.18 -5.72 -29.65
N LEU A 193 -15.93 -5.36 -29.34
CA LEU A 193 -15.45 -5.22 -27.96
C LEU A 193 -16.09 -4.00 -27.29
N THR A 194 -16.60 -4.18 -26.08
CA THR A 194 -17.23 -3.09 -25.32
C THR A 194 -16.31 -2.48 -24.26
N SER A 195 -15.41 -3.29 -23.69
CA SER A 195 -14.50 -2.85 -22.62
C SER A 195 -13.34 -2.04 -23.18
N ALA A 196 -13.05 -0.89 -22.57
CA ALA A 196 -11.90 -0.06 -22.94
C ALA A 196 -10.56 -0.80 -22.73
N TYR A 197 -10.49 -1.71 -21.74
CA TYR A 197 -9.31 -2.54 -21.50
C TYR A 197 -9.04 -3.50 -22.65
N ASP A 198 -10.06 -4.27 -23.04
CA ASP A 198 -9.96 -5.28 -24.08
C ASP A 198 -9.65 -4.64 -25.44
N VAL A 199 -10.25 -3.47 -25.72
CA VAL A 199 -9.95 -2.65 -26.90
C VAL A 199 -8.49 -2.19 -26.89
N ALA A 200 -7.98 -1.66 -25.77
CA ALA A 200 -6.61 -1.16 -25.69
C ALA A 200 -5.57 -2.28 -25.84
N LEU A 201 -5.76 -3.41 -25.16
CA LEU A 201 -4.90 -4.58 -25.24
C LEU A 201 -4.90 -5.19 -26.66
N THR A 202 -6.08 -5.38 -27.25
CA THR A 202 -6.23 -5.88 -28.62
C THR A 202 -5.60 -4.93 -29.63
N SER A 203 -5.80 -3.62 -29.45
CA SER A 203 -5.20 -2.58 -30.28
C SER A 203 -3.67 -2.64 -30.25
N TYR A 204 -3.06 -2.85 -29.08
CA TYR A 204 -1.62 -3.00 -28.99
C TYR A 204 -1.10 -4.25 -29.74
N ALA A 205 -1.75 -5.40 -29.58
CA ALA A 205 -1.40 -6.62 -30.31
C ALA A 205 -1.50 -6.43 -31.84
N LEU A 206 -2.56 -5.76 -32.30
CA LEU A 206 -2.74 -5.39 -33.71
C LEU A 206 -1.72 -4.35 -34.18
N ALA A 207 -1.30 -3.43 -33.32
CA ALA A 207 -0.27 -2.43 -33.64
C ALA A 207 1.09 -3.09 -33.90
N LEU A 208 1.46 -4.10 -33.11
CA LEU A 208 2.67 -4.90 -33.34
C LEU A 208 2.62 -5.65 -34.68
N ALA A 209 1.43 -6.09 -35.11
CA ALA A 209 1.20 -6.71 -36.43
C ALA A 209 1.09 -5.69 -37.58
N GLY A 210 1.14 -4.37 -37.31
CA GLY A 210 0.95 -3.32 -38.31
C GLY A 210 -0.49 -3.21 -38.83
N LYS A 211 -1.49 -3.67 -38.05
CA LYS A 211 -2.91 -3.73 -38.40
C LYS A 211 -3.82 -2.92 -37.45
N LEU A 212 -3.26 -1.98 -36.69
CA LEU A 212 -4.03 -1.15 -35.75
C LEU A 212 -5.02 -0.24 -36.50
N ASN A 213 -6.28 -0.26 -36.06
CA ASN A 213 -7.26 0.76 -36.39
C ASN A 213 -7.31 1.82 -35.27
N LYS A 214 -6.74 3.00 -35.53
CA LYS A 214 -6.64 4.09 -34.54
C LYS A 214 -8.00 4.63 -34.11
N ASP A 215 -8.98 4.63 -35.02
CA ASP A 215 -10.30 5.21 -34.76
C ASP A 215 -11.08 4.39 -33.74
N ILE A 216 -10.93 3.06 -33.77
CA ILE A 216 -11.54 2.17 -32.76
C ILE A 216 -10.90 2.42 -31.39
N LEU A 217 -9.57 2.51 -31.33
CA LEU A 217 -8.87 2.79 -30.08
C LEU A 217 -9.31 4.15 -29.48
N LYS A 218 -9.32 5.22 -30.28
CA LYS A 218 -9.68 6.58 -29.83
C LYS A 218 -11.17 6.71 -29.49
N ARG A 219 -12.06 5.96 -30.14
CA ARG A 219 -13.51 5.97 -29.81
C ARG A 219 -13.80 5.53 -28.38
N HIS A 220 -12.97 4.65 -27.82
CA HIS A 220 -13.10 4.18 -26.44
C HIS A 220 -12.26 5.01 -25.44
N SER A 221 -11.66 6.11 -25.89
CA SER A 221 -10.93 7.02 -25.02
C SER A 221 -11.86 8.04 -24.34
N THR A 222 -11.45 8.51 -23.17
CA THR A 222 -12.12 9.55 -22.39
C THR A 222 -11.18 10.72 -22.25
N GLU A 223 -11.67 11.93 -22.57
CA GLU A 223 -10.91 13.16 -22.41
C GLU A 223 -11.17 13.78 -21.03
N SER A 224 -10.12 14.22 -20.36
CA SER A 224 -10.19 15.00 -19.13
C SER A 224 -9.26 16.21 -19.21
N LYS A 225 -9.37 17.12 -18.22
CA LYS A 225 -8.45 18.26 -18.09
C LYS A 225 -6.98 17.84 -17.96
N ASP A 226 -6.74 16.61 -17.51
CA ASP A 226 -5.42 16.06 -17.23
C ASP A 226 -4.84 15.24 -18.39
N GLY A 227 -5.63 14.95 -19.43
CA GLY A 227 -5.23 14.21 -20.62
C GLY A 227 -6.28 13.19 -21.10
N ILE A 228 -5.87 12.34 -22.05
CA ILE A 228 -6.69 11.25 -22.61
C ILE A 228 -6.42 9.96 -21.86
N PHE A 229 -7.45 9.20 -21.52
CA PHE A 229 -7.29 7.91 -20.85
C PHE A 229 -8.38 6.91 -21.25
N TRP A 230 -8.17 5.63 -20.95
CA TRP A 230 -9.13 4.57 -21.25
C TRP A 230 -9.80 4.11 -19.96
N ASN A 231 -11.01 4.62 -19.73
CA ASN A 231 -11.75 4.35 -18.49
C ASN A 231 -12.34 2.94 -18.49
N VAL A 232 -12.03 2.18 -17.45
CA VAL A 232 -12.60 0.85 -17.19
C VAL A 232 -13.46 0.93 -15.93
N PRO A 233 -14.79 0.66 -16.03
CA PRO A 233 -15.66 0.64 -14.85
C PRO A 233 -15.17 -0.37 -13.81
N GLY A 234 -15.08 0.04 -12.55
CA GLY A 234 -14.60 -0.81 -11.45
C GLY A 234 -13.34 -0.27 -10.79
N GLU A 235 -12.31 -1.10 -10.70
CA GLU A 235 -11.07 -0.77 -9.97
C GLU A 235 -10.15 0.13 -10.81
N HIS A 236 -9.71 1.25 -10.21
CA HIS A 236 -8.95 2.30 -10.91
C HIS A 236 -7.67 1.80 -11.60
N HIS A 237 -7.03 0.75 -11.08
CA HIS A 237 -5.84 0.15 -11.67
C HIS A 237 -6.08 -0.52 -13.03
N HIS A 238 -7.32 -0.92 -13.36
CA HIS A 238 -7.64 -1.41 -14.71
C HIS A 238 -7.58 -0.28 -15.74
N SER A 239 -8.04 0.92 -15.40
CA SER A 239 -7.93 2.10 -16.27
C SER A 239 -6.46 2.49 -16.51
N LEU A 240 -5.60 2.29 -15.50
CA LEU A 240 -4.14 2.49 -15.62
C LEU A 240 -3.52 1.50 -16.60
N GLY A 241 -3.83 0.21 -16.46
CA GLY A 241 -3.38 -0.84 -17.39
C GLY A 241 -3.86 -0.61 -18.82
N ALA A 242 -5.15 -0.31 -19.01
CA ALA A 242 -5.74 -0.01 -20.31
C ALA A 242 -5.05 1.17 -20.99
N THR A 243 -4.83 2.26 -20.25
CA THR A 243 -4.15 3.45 -20.78
C THR A 243 -2.69 3.17 -21.12
N GLY A 244 -1.99 2.33 -20.34
CA GLY A 244 -0.63 1.89 -20.66
C GLY A 244 -0.55 1.10 -21.98
N TYR A 245 -1.46 0.15 -22.22
CA TYR A 245 -1.53 -0.55 -23.51
C TYR A 245 -1.87 0.39 -24.68
N ALA A 246 -2.77 1.35 -24.46
CA ALA A 246 -3.11 2.35 -25.47
C ALA A 246 -1.89 3.22 -25.84
N VAL A 247 -1.09 3.64 -24.84
CA VAL A 247 0.17 4.37 -25.08
C VAL A 247 1.14 3.54 -25.91
N LEU A 248 1.35 2.27 -25.57
CA LEU A 248 2.22 1.37 -26.34
C LEU A 248 1.73 1.22 -27.79
N ALA A 249 0.42 1.08 -28.01
CA ALA A 249 -0.18 1.02 -29.34
C ALA A 249 0.06 2.31 -30.14
N LEU A 250 -0.14 3.48 -29.52
CA LEU A 250 0.03 4.80 -30.14
C LEU A 250 1.50 5.10 -30.47
N VAL A 251 2.42 4.76 -29.57
CA VAL A 251 3.88 4.86 -29.79
C VAL A 251 4.30 4.00 -30.96
N ARG A 252 3.79 2.76 -31.06
CA ARG A 252 4.12 1.83 -32.14
C ARG A 252 3.75 2.36 -33.53
N VAL A 253 2.68 3.15 -33.63
CA VAL A 253 2.20 3.82 -34.86
C VAL A 253 2.64 5.28 -34.97
N LYS A 254 3.60 5.72 -34.14
CA LYS A 254 4.21 7.05 -34.12
C LYS A 254 3.24 8.22 -33.91
N ASP A 255 2.12 7.99 -33.22
CA ASP A 255 1.19 9.06 -32.79
C ASP A 255 1.62 9.60 -31.41
N PHE A 256 2.73 10.34 -31.40
CA PHE A 256 3.37 10.82 -30.18
C PHE A 256 2.58 11.92 -29.45
N GLU A 257 1.73 12.65 -30.17
CA GLU A 257 0.88 13.69 -29.59
C GLU A 257 -0.18 13.06 -28.69
N SER A 258 -0.96 12.12 -29.23
CA SER A 258 -2.00 11.41 -28.46
C SER A 258 -1.37 10.59 -27.33
N ALA A 259 -0.23 9.94 -27.59
CA ALA A 259 0.50 9.21 -26.56
C ALA A 259 0.99 10.14 -25.44
N GLY A 260 1.45 11.35 -25.76
CA GLY A 260 1.89 12.33 -24.77
C GLY A 260 0.77 12.79 -23.84
N GLN A 261 -0.45 12.97 -24.37
CA GLN A 261 -1.62 13.31 -23.55
C GLN A 261 -1.99 12.18 -22.58
N ALA A 262 -1.88 10.92 -23.01
CA ALA A 262 -2.12 9.76 -22.15
C ALA A 262 -1.02 9.55 -21.11
N VAL A 263 0.25 9.77 -21.46
CA VAL A 263 1.38 9.74 -20.52
C VAL A 263 1.24 10.82 -19.45
N ARG A 264 0.75 12.02 -19.81
CA ARG A 264 0.46 13.09 -18.85
C ARG A 264 -0.60 12.66 -17.83
N TRP A 265 -1.69 12.04 -18.29
CA TRP A 265 -2.72 11.52 -17.40
C TRP A 265 -2.17 10.42 -16.48
N LEU A 266 -1.44 9.44 -17.02
CA LEU A 266 -0.80 8.36 -16.23
C LEU A 266 0.15 8.89 -15.15
N GLY A 267 0.79 10.03 -15.40
CA GLY A 267 1.54 10.73 -14.37
C GLY A 267 0.65 11.12 -13.19
N MET A 268 -0.46 11.81 -13.44
CA MET A 268 -1.28 12.38 -12.37
C MET A 268 -1.95 11.33 -11.44
N GLN A 269 -1.99 10.05 -11.83
CA GLN A 269 -2.74 9.00 -11.11
C GLN A 269 -1.94 8.18 -10.07
N GLN A 270 -0.74 8.60 -9.65
CA GLN A 270 0.06 7.81 -8.71
C GLN A 270 -0.49 7.77 -7.26
N ILE A 271 -0.46 6.59 -6.64
CA ILE A 271 -0.89 6.34 -5.25
C ILE A 271 0.32 6.44 -4.27
N HIS A 272 0.02 6.54 -2.97
CA HIS A 272 0.87 6.89 -1.81
C HIS A 272 2.28 6.28 -1.63
N TYR A 273 2.76 5.41 -2.53
CA TYR A 273 4.09 4.77 -2.48
C TYR A 273 4.77 4.66 -3.85
N GLY A 274 4.34 5.45 -4.85
CA GLY A 274 4.95 5.45 -6.19
C GLY A 274 4.61 4.25 -7.08
N GLY A 275 3.74 3.34 -6.61
CA GLY A 275 3.17 2.24 -7.39
C GLY A 275 1.74 2.54 -7.88
N TYR A 276 1.29 1.81 -8.90
CA TYR A 276 -0.02 1.97 -9.54
C TYR A 276 -1.10 1.01 -8.97
N GLY A 277 -0.95 0.62 -7.70
CA GLY A 277 -1.90 -0.24 -6.97
C GLY A 277 -1.72 -1.74 -7.19
N THR A 278 -1.44 -2.19 -8.42
CA THR A 278 -1.15 -3.61 -8.74
C THR A 278 0.10 -3.75 -9.59
N THR A 279 0.72 -4.93 -9.59
CA THR A 279 2.01 -5.09 -10.27
C THR A 279 1.89 -5.10 -11.80
N GLN A 280 0.76 -5.50 -12.40
CA GLN A 280 0.55 -5.35 -13.84
C GLN A 280 0.39 -3.90 -14.25
N ALA A 281 -0.49 -3.15 -13.56
CA ALA A 281 -0.67 -1.73 -13.84
C ALA A 281 0.67 -1.01 -13.72
N THR A 282 1.45 -1.34 -12.69
CA THR A 282 2.79 -0.80 -12.48
C THR A 282 3.74 -1.17 -13.63
N SER A 283 3.83 -2.45 -14.00
CA SER A 283 4.71 -2.92 -15.08
C SER A 283 4.37 -2.32 -16.44
N ILE A 284 3.09 -2.35 -16.83
CA ILE A 284 2.66 -1.90 -18.16
C ILE A 284 2.75 -0.38 -18.28
N VAL A 285 2.39 0.37 -17.23
CA VAL A 285 2.53 1.82 -17.24
C VAL A 285 4.01 2.22 -17.36
N PHE A 286 4.91 1.58 -16.60
CA PHE A 286 6.34 1.89 -16.73
C PHE A 286 6.91 1.47 -18.07
N GLN A 287 6.52 0.31 -18.61
CA GLN A 287 6.91 -0.09 -19.97
C GLN A 287 6.45 0.96 -21.00
N ALA A 288 5.19 1.39 -20.93
CA ALA A 288 4.59 2.34 -21.85
C ALA A 288 5.27 3.72 -21.81
N VAL A 289 5.48 4.26 -20.61
CA VAL A 289 6.15 5.56 -20.43
C VAL A 289 7.62 5.46 -20.83
N ALA A 290 8.29 4.35 -20.55
CA ALA A 290 9.65 4.11 -21.00
C ALA A 290 9.75 4.15 -22.53
N GLU A 291 8.97 3.34 -23.23
CA GLU A 291 8.96 3.30 -24.70
C GLU A 291 8.65 4.67 -25.30
N TYR A 292 7.67 5.40 -24.75
CA TYR A 292 7.37 6.77 -25.18
C TYR A 292 8.59 7.70 -25.06
N ARG A 293 9.25 7.72 -23.89
CA ARG A 293 10.39 8.62 -23.62
C ARG A 293 11.64 8.26 -24.43
N THR A 294 11.83 6.99 -24.78
CA THR A 294 12.96 6.58 -25.64
C THR A 294 12.80 7.05 -27.08
N GLN A 295 11.58 7.21 -27.58
CA GLN A 295 11.30 7.60 -28.96
C GLN A 295 11.03 9.11 -29.13
N VAL A 296 10.54 9.78 -28.09
CA VAL A 296 10.25 11.22 -28.10
C VAL A 296 11.41 11.99 -27.46
N LYS A 297 12.18 12.72 -28.29
CA LYS A 297 13.19 13.66 -27.80
C LYS A 297 12.49 14.79 -27.03
N GLN A 298 12.90 15.04 -25.79
CA GLN A 298 12.35 16.14 -25.00
C GLN A 298 12.82 17.48 -25.58
N PRO A 299 11.95 18.50 -25.69
CA PRO A 299 12.34 19.86 -25.98
C PRO A 299 13.17 20.45 -24.83
N ASP A 300 14.01 21.45 -25.11
CA ASP A 300 14.80 22.15 -24.09
C ASP A 300 13.88 22.79 -23.03
N ILE A 301 14.00 22.31 -21.79
CA ILE A 301 13.23 22.80 -20.64
C ILE A 301 14.04 23.88 -19.92
N SER A 302 13.43 25.06 -19.74
CA SER A 302 13.97 26.17 -18.95
C SER A 302 12.85 26.80 -18.14
N LEU A 303 12.64 26.29 -16.93
CA LEU A 303 11.59 26.71 -16.00
C LEU A 303 12.20 27.30 -14.73
N THR A 304 11.67 28.41 -14.25
CA THR A 304 12.00 28.99 -12.95
C THR A 304 10.74 29.07 -12.11
N LEU A 305 10.78 28.46 -10.92
CA LEU A 305 9.71 28.43 -9.95
C LEU A 305 10.12 29.27 -8.74
N GLU A 306 9.24 30.14 -8.24
CA GLU A 306 9.45 30.81 -6.96
C GLU A 306 8.37 30.40 -5.96
N LEU A 307 8.79 29.93 -4.79
CA LEU A 307 7.94 29.59 -3.66
C LEU A 307 8.03 30.70 -2.61
N ALA A 308 6.89 31.33 -2.34
CA ALA A 308 6.71 32.30 -1.27
C ALA A 308 5.87 31.67 -0.14
N VAL A 309 6.45 31.52 1.05
CA VAL A 309 5.78 30.97 2.24
C VAL A 309 5.56 32.09 3.25
N GLU A 310 4.38 32.13 3.85
CA GLU A 310 4.02 33.09 4.89
C GLU A 310 5.00 33.05 6.07
N GLY A 311 5.51 34.22 6.47
CA GLY A 311 6.49 34.36 7.56
C GLY A 311 7.94 34.01 7.20
N ARG A 312 8.26 33.64 5.95
CA ARG A 312 9.65 33.60 5.45
C ARG A 312 10.00 34.92 4.76
N LYS A 313 11.18 35.48 5.08
CA LYS A 313 11.68 36.72 4.46
C LYS A 313 12.20 36.50 3.04
N GLU A 314 12.79 35.34 2.78
CA GLU A 314 13.33 34.99 1.47
C GLU A 314 12.39 34.06 0.71
N LYS A 315 12.24 34.33 -0.59
CA LYS A 315 11.55 33.42 -1.52
C LYS A 315 12.51 32.31 -1.93
N THR A 316 12.00 31.09 -2.03
CA THR A 316 12.80 29.95 -2.50
C THR A 316 12.66 29.85 -4.01
N THR A 317 13.75 30.11 -4.74
CA THR A 317 13.77 30.02 -6.21
C THR A 317 14.37 28.69 -6.65
N ILE A 318 13.66 27.98 -7.54
CA ILE A 318 14.06 26.71 -8.10
C ILE A 318 14.13 26.84 -9.63
N THR A 319 15.32 26.67 -10.20
CA THR A 319 15.51 26.70 -11.65
C THR A 319 15.74 25.30 -12.20
N ILE A 320 14.92 24.92 -13.17
CA ILE A 320 14.96 23.65 -13.92
C ILE A 320 15.51 23.95 -15.32
N LYS A 321 16.62 23.29 -15.65
CA LYS A 321 17.38 23.36 -16.91
C LYS A 321 17.64 21.93 -17.39
N PRO A 322 18.04 21.70 -18.65
CA PRO A 322 18.34 20.36 -19.15
C PRO A 322 19.43 19.66 -18.33
N SER A 323 20.38 20.41 -17.76
CA SER A 323 21.47 19.88 -16.94
C SER A 323 21.05 19.40 -15.55
N ASN A 324 19.89 19.84 -15.03
CA ASN A 324 19.44 19.52 -13.67
C ASN A 324 18.00 18.97 -13.61
N ILE A 325 17.42 18.61 -14.76
CA ILE A 325 16.06 18.11 -14.93
C ILE A 325 15.75 16.86 -14.08
N HIS A 326 16.74 16.02 -13.80
CA HIS A 326 16.58 14.81 -13.02
C HIS A 326 16.64 15.02 -11.50
N ILE A 327 16.84 16.27 -11.04
CA ILE A 327 16.97 16.59 -9.61
C ILE A 327 15.63 17.04 -9.06
N SER A 328 14.99 16.18 -8.27
CA SER A 328 13.82 16.57 -7.50
C SER A 328 14.18 17.56 -6.40
N ARG A 329 13.39 18.62 -6.25
CA ARG A 329 13.55 19.64 -5.21
C ARG A 329 12.37 19.57 -4.26
N SER A 330 12.64 19.71 -2.96
CA SER A 330 11.62 19.70 -1.92
C SER A 330 11.89 20.82 -0.92
N ASP A 331 10.82 21.42 -0.41
CA ASP A 331 10.85 22.38 0.69
C ASP A 331 9.85 21.93 1.77
N LYS A 332 10.15 22.21 3.03
CA LYS A 332 9.34 21.83 4.19
C LYS A 332 9.00 23.05 5.02
N PHE A 333 7.72 23.25 5.29
CA PHE A 333 7.21 24.31 6.15
C PHE A 333 6.03 23.78 6.98
N ASP A 334 5.64 24.55 7.99
CA ASP A 334 4.52 24.23 8.87
C ASP A 334 3.19 24.24 8.08
N ILE A 335 2.37 23.22 8.27
CA ILE A 335 1.07 23.03 7.60
C ILE A 335 0.10 24.20 7.81
N THR A 336 0.27 24.96 8.88
CA THR A 336 -0.59 26.11 9.22
C THR A 336 -0.33 27.36 8.37
N LYS A 337 0.73 27.37 7.57
CA LYS A 337 1.16 28.55 6.81
C LYS A 337 0.68 28.51 5.37
N SER A 338 0.20 29.65 4.86
CA SER A 338 -0.15 29.80 3.44
C SER A 338 1.12 29.94 2.58
N PHE A 339 1.03 29.52 1.31
CA PHE A 339 2.12 29.65 0.35
C PHE A 339 1.59 29.91 -1.07
N ASN A 340 2.40 30.61 -1.87
CA ASN A 340 2.15 30.90 -3.29
C ASN A 340 3.33 30.44 -4.14
N ILE A 341 3.04 29.96 -5.35
CA ILE A 341 4.04 29.51 -6.31
C ILE A 341 3.85 30.23 -7.63
N THR A 342 4.93 30.81 -8.16
CA THR A 342 4.97 31.44 -9.48
C THR A 342 5.91 30.66 -10.39
N ALA A 343 5.46 30.35 -11.60
CA ALA A 343 6.24 29.63 -12.60
C ALA A 343 6.47 30.51 -13.83
N GLN A 344 7.71 30.58 -14.31
CA GLN A 344 8.11 31.37 -15.47
C GLN A 344 9.06 30.58 -16.36
N GLY A 345 8.90 30.69 -17.69
CA GLY A 345 9.78 30.06 -18.67
C GLY A 345 9.07 29.05 -19.58
N THR A 346 9.85 28.14 -20.18
CA THR A 346 9.39 27.17 -21.18
C THR A 346 9.56 25.74 -20.68
N GLY A 347 8.47 24.98 -20.75
CA GLY A 347 8.42 23.58 -20.34
C GLY A 347 7.20 23.30 -19.47
N VAL A 348 7.10 22.06 -18.98
CA VAL A 348 6.08 21.64 -18.03
C VAL A 348 6.79 21.01 -16.85
N ALA A 349 6.46 21.43 -15.64
CA ALA A 349 6.92 20.81 -14.40
C ALA A 349 5.71 20.45 -13.53
N MET A 350 5.85 19.40 -12.73
CA MET A 350 4.82 18.96 -11.81
C MET A 350 5.17 19.38 -10.37
N LEU A 351 4.20 20.01 -9.70
CA LEU A 351 4.28 20.33 -8.29
C LEU A 351 3.43 19.32 -7.49
N SER A 352 3.93 18.87 -6.35
CA SER A 352 3.15 18.07 -5.40
C SER A 352 3.32 18.60 -4.00
N VAL A 353 2.21 18.69 -3.26
CA VAL A 353 2.16 19.24 -1.90
C VAL A 353 1.70 18.12 -0.97
N PHE A 354 2.51 17.80 0.02
CA PHE A 354 2.21 16.73 0.98
C PHE A 354 2.22 17.28 2.40
N SER A 355 1.15 16.98 3.14
CA SER A 355 1.07 17.20 4.57
C SER A 355 1.32 15.88 5.32
N VAL A 356 2.29 15.89 6.23
CA VAL A 356 2.52 14.79 7.17
C VAL A 356 2.11 15.27 8.54
N TYR A 357 1.11 14.62 9.12
CA TYR A 357 0.61 14.92 10.45
C TYR A 357 0.19 13.63 11.15
N TYR A 358 0.27 13.63 12.48
CA TYR A 358 -0.32 12.58 13.29
C TYR A 358 -1.83 12.80 13.31
N ALA A 359 -2.55 12.11 12.42
CA ALA A 359 -3.99 12.04 12.50
C ALA A 359 -4.39 11.20 13.71
N LEU A 360 -5.45 11.61 14.41
CA LEU A 360 -6.19 10.65 15.21
C LEU A 360 -6.63 9.53 14.27
N PRO A 361 -6.45 8.24 14.61
CA PRO A 361 -6.97 7.17 13.79
C PRO A 361 -8.46 7.42 13.61
N GLU A 362 -8.88 7.67 12.37
CA GLU A 362 -10.29 7.56 12.06
C GLU A 362 -10.67 6.13 12.45
N GLU A 363 -11.76 5.98 13.19
CA GLU A 363 -12.51 4.73 13.21
C GLU A 363 -13.06 4.55 11.80
N LYS A 364 -12.18 4.24 10.85
CA LYS A 364 -12.56 3.36 9.79
C LYS A 364 -12.82 2.07 10.53
N ASP A 365 -14.10 1.80 10.78
CA ASP A 365 -14.53 0.42 10.77
C ASP A 365 -13.80 -0.19 9.57
N TYR A 366 -12.79 -1.03 9.85
CA TYR A 366 -12.19 -1.88 8.83
C TYR A 366 -13.30 -2.86 8.54
N ASP A 367 -14.27 -2.38 7.79
CA ASP A 367 -15.51 -3.04 7.52
C ASP A 367 -15.09 -4.30 6.81
N CYS A 368 -15.11 -5.39 7.57
CA CYS A 368 -14.88 -6.75 7.14
C CYS A 368 -16.09 -7.16 6.29
N ASN A 369 -16.34 -6.39 5.22
CA ASN A 369 -17.46 -6.47 4.29
C ASN A 369 -17.24 -7.63 3.32
N VAL A 370 -15.98 -7.84 2.94
CA VAL A 370 -15.56 -8.85 1.95
C VAL A 370 -15.09 -10.14 2.62
N PHE A 371 -14.50 -10.04 3.81
CA PHE A 371 -14.02 -11.18 4.58
C PHE A 371 -14.62 -11.14 5.99
N ASP A 372 -14.95 -12.29 6.57
CA ASP A 372 -15.12 -12.43 8.02
C ASP A 372 -13.83 -13.03 8.59
N LEU A 373 -13.28 -12.41 9.64
CA LEU A 373 -12.01 -12.80 10.25
C LEU A 373 -12.18 -12.87 11.77
N SER A 374 -11.97 -14.07 12.32
CA SER A 374 -11.96 -14.37 13.75
C SER A 374 -10.56 -14.79 14.19
N LEU A 375 -10.19 -14.44 15.42
CA LEU A 375 -8.84 -14.65 15.94
C LEU A 375 -8.86 -15.01 17.43
N GLN A 376 -8.15 -16.07 17.78
CA GLN A 376 -7.96 -16.51 19.15
C GLN A 376 -6.48 -16.83 19.41
N MET A 377 -5.95 -16.28 20.51
CA MET A 377 -4.61 -16.56 21.01
C MET A 377 -4.75 -17.19 22.40
N VAL A 378 -4.31 -18.44 22.54
CA VAL A 378 -4.44 -19.22 23.77
C VAL A 378 -3.06 -19.64 24.26
N LYS A 379 -2.77 -19.46 25.55
CA LYS A 379 -1.50 -19.88 26.15
C LYS A 379 -1.45 -21.41 26.24
N GLU A 380 -0.37 -22.01 25.75
CA GLU A 380 -0.12 -23.44 25.84
C GLU A 380 0.40 -23.79 27.25
N PRO A 381 -0.05 -24.91 27.84
CA PRO A 381 0.40 -25.35 29.15
C PRO A 381 1.85 -25.84 29.14
N ALA A 382 2.32 -26.36 28.00
CA ALA A 382 3.71 -26.79 27.81
C ALA A 382 4.48 -25.81 26.93
N VAL A 383 5.78 -25.65 27.21
CA VAL A 383 6.70 -24.83 26.42
C VAL A 383 7.72 -25.76 25.73
N PRO A 384 7.36 -26.41 24.63
CA PRO A 384 8.21 -27.42 23.97
C PRO A 384 9.36 -26.80 23.15
N TYR A 385 9.43 -25.47 23.04
CA TYR A 385 10.41 -24.77 22.23
C TYR A 385 11.61 -24.31 23.05
N VAL A 386 12.81 -24.66 22.60
CA VAL A 386 14.07 -24.41 23.33
C VAL A 386 14.32 -22.89 23.41
N ARG A 387 14.61 -22.40 24.63
CA ARG A 387 14.79 -20.97 24.97
C ARG A 387 13.53 -20.10 24.95
N ALA A 388 12.34 -20.67 24.75
CA ALA A 388 11.11 -19.92 24.90
C ALA A 388 10.70 -19.85 26.38
N SER A 389 10.19 -18.70 26.82
CA SER A 389 9.61 -18.55 28.16
C SER A 389 8.14 -18.99 28.17
N GLU A 390 7.41 -18.72 27.09
CA GLU A 390 5.99 -19.01 26.94
C GLU A 390 5.68 -19.49 25.52
N SER A 391 4.63 -20.29 25.37
CA SER A 391 4.11 -20.73 24.07
C SER A 391 2.63 -20.41 23.96
N TYR A 392 2.20 -20.03 22.77
CA TYR A 392 0.82 -19.66 22.47
C TYR A 392 0.38 -20.32 21.18
N GLN A 393 -0.85 -20.83 21.18
CA GLN A 393 -1.52 -21.32 20.00
C GLN A 393 -2.37 -20.20 19.40
N ILE A 394 -2.12 -19.88 18.13
CA ILE A 394 -2.91 -18.93 17.35
C ILE A 394 -3.88 -19.72 16.50
N THR A 395 -5.18 -19.42 16.64
CA THR A 395 -6.24 -19.92 15.76
C THR A 395 -6.83 -18.74 14.99
N ILE A 396 -6.82 -18.84 13.67
CA ILE A 396 -7.38 -17.85 12.75
C ILE A 396 -8.49 -18.53 11.97
N GLU A 397 -9.69 -17.95 11.97
CA GLU A 397 -10.78 -18.42 11.13
C GLU A 397 -11.17 -17.33 10.13
N TYR A 398 -11.34 -17.72 8.87
CA TYR A 398 -11.67 -16.79 7.82
C TYR A 398 -12.66 -17.38 6.80
N ILE A 399 -13.49 -16.53 6.22
CA ILE A 399 -14.43 -16.87 5.14
C ILE A 399 -14.63 -15.67 4.22
N PHE A 400 -14.85 -15.95 2.93
CA PHE A 400 -15.15 -14.93 1.93
C PHE A 400 -16.66 -14.67 1.88
N LYS A 401 -17.09 -13.41 1.95
CA LYS A 401 -18.50 -13.03 2.08
C LYS A 401 -19.25 -12.91 0.73
N ASP A 402 -18.55 -12.99 -0.41
CA ASP A 402 -19.19 -12.88 -1.71
C ASP A 402 -20.03 -14.14 -2.01
N PRO A 403 -21.36 -14.04 -2.21
CA PRO A 403 -22.20 -15.20 -2.48
C PRO A 403 -22.00 -15.79 -3.88
N SER A 404 -21.43 -15.03 -4.82
CA SER A 404 -21.34 -15.42 -6.23
C SER A 404 -20.13 -16.28 -6.58
N ARG A 405 -19.05 -16.20 -5.78
CA ARG A 405 -17.77 -16.88 -6.05
C ARG A 405 -16.96 -17.10 -4.78
N ASN A 406 -16.00 -18.03 -4.84
CA ASN A 406 -14.89 -18.09 -3.88
C ASN A 406 -13.91 -16.92 -4.10
N SER A 407 -13.05 -16.66 -3.12
CA SER A 407 -11.99 -15.68 -3.32
C SER A 407 -10.97 -16.18 -4.36
N ALA A 408 -10.29 -15.24 -4.99
CA ALA A 408 -9.03 -15.49 -5.68
C ALA A 408 -7.92 -15.82 -4.65
N MET A 409 -6.67 -15.91 -5.11
CA MET A 409 -5.52 -16.07 -4.21
C MET A 409 -5.51 -14.95 -3.17
N SER A 410 -5.51 -15.35 -1.90
CA SER A 410 -5.57 -14.45 -0.75
C SER A 410 -4.29 -14.53 0.06
N ILE A 411 -3.94 -13.40 0.66
CA ILE A 411 -2.82 -13.29 1.58
C ILE A 411 -3.35 -13.10 2.98
N LEU A 412 -2.75 -13.85 3.92
CA LEU A 412 -2.85 -13.59 5.35
C LEU A 412 -1.52 -12.98 5.82
N ASP A 413 -1.52 -11.68 6.08
CA ASP A 413 -0.37 -10.94 6.61
C ASP A 413 -0.49 -10.82 8.13
N ILE A 414 0.33 -11.61 8.84
CA ILE A 414 0.35 -11.73 10.29
C ILE A 414 1.57 -10.98 10.81
N GLY A 415 1.36 -9.81 11.39
CA GLY A 415 2.42 -9.11 12.12
C GLY A 415 2.85 -9.93 13.33
N LEU A 416 4.15 -10.04 13.57
CA LEU A 416 4.66 -10.73 14.76
C LEU A 416 4.69 -9.79 15.97
N LEU A 417 4.39 -10.34 17.14
CA LEU A 417 4.60 -9.65 18.42
C LEU A 417 6.11 -9.51 18.68
N THR A 418 6.54 -8.36 19.20
CA THR A 418 7.95 -8.11 19.49
C THR A 418 8.49 -9.17 20.46
N GLY A 419 9.59 -9.82 20.10
CA GLY A 419 10.20 -10.88 20.91
C GLY A 419 9.57 -12.27 20.74
N PHE A 420 8.58 -12.43 19.84
CA PHE A 420 7.99 -13.73 19.52
C PHE A 420 8.57 -14.31 18.23
N LYS A 421 8.61 -15.64 18.15
CA LYS A 421 8.99 -16.41 16.96
C LYS A 421 7.93 -17.48 16.66
N VAL A 422 7.60 -17.70 15.39
CA VAL A 422 6.65 -18.73 14.95
C VAL A 422 7.31 -20.11 14.91
N ASP A 423 6.56 -21.18 15.23
CA ASP A 423 7.02 -22.56 15.05
C ASP A 423 6.98 -22.97 13.57
N GLU A 424 8.16 -23.00 12.94
CA GLU A 424 8.33 -23.38 11.54
C GLU A 424 7.85 -24.82 11.27
N ARG A 425 7.86 -25.72 12.26
CA ARG A 425 7.44 -27.12 12.08
C ARG A 425 5.93 -27.23 11.87
N ASP A 426 5.15 -26.38 12.53
CA ASP A 426 3.70 -26.35 12.35
C ASP A 426 3.36 -25.81 10.96
N LEU A 427 4.07 -24.77 10.50
CA LEU A 427 3.93 -24.23 9.15
C LEU A 427 4.33 -25.25 8.08
N SER A 428 5.42 -26.01 8.27
CA SER A 428 5.81 -27.10 7.36
C SER A 428 4.77 -28.22 7.28
N LYS A 429 4.05 -28.52 8.36
CA LYS A 429 2.95 -29.49 8.34
C LYS A 429 1.74 -28.97 7.56
N LEU A 430 1.43 -27.68 7.68
CA LEU A 430 0.35 -27.04 6.92
C LEU A 430 0.63 -27.05 5.40
N LEU A 431 1.92 -26.99 5.01
CA LEU A 431 2.36 -27.15 3.61
C LEU A 431 2.31 -28.60 3.10
N SER A 432 2.75 -29.55 3.94
CA SER A 432 3.08 -30.92 3.50
C SER A 432 1.95 -31.93 3.77
N GLY A 433 0.87 -31.51 4.43
CA GLY A 433 -0.28 -32.36 4.75
C GLY A 433 -1.05 -32.81 3.52
N LYS A 434 -1.77 -33.94 3.61
CA LYS A 434 -2.61 -34.48 2.52
C LYS A 434 -3.69 -33.48 2.06
N ASP A 435 -4.15 -32.62 2.98
CA ASP A 435 -5.21 -31.64 2.72
C ASP A 435 -4.69 -30.24 2.32
N LYS A 436 -3.36 -30.05 2.21
CA LYS A 436 -2.66 -28.78 1.85
C LYS A 436 -3.45 -27.50 2.14
N TYR A 437 -3.42 -27.05 3.40
CA TYR A 437 -4.14 -25.86 3.84
C TYR A 437 -3.50 -24.54 3.37
N ILE A 438 -2.18 -24.54 3.16
CA ILE A 438 -1.44 -23.36 2.71
C ILE A 438 -0.57 -23.74 1.52
N GLN A 439 -0.40 -22.81 0.57
CA GLN A 439 0.42 -23.04 -0.61
C GLN A 439 1.90 -22.76 -0.34
N ASN A 440 2.17 -21.68 0.39
CA ASN A 440 3.50 -21.30 0.84
C ASN A 440 3.41 -20.38 2.07
N PHE A 441 4.51 -20.20 2.79
CA PHE A 441 4.64 -19.16 3.80
C PHE A 441 6.01 -18.48 3.71
N GLU A 442 6.08 -17.22 4.10
CA GLU A 442 7.30 -16.43 4.14
C GLU A 442 7.42 -15.70 5.47
N LEU A 443 8.62 -15.74 6.06
CA LEU A 443 8.96 -14.98 7.25
C LEU A 443 9.75 -13.75 6.81
N ASN A 444 9.06 -12.62 6.72
CA ASN A 444 9.60 -11.40 6.16
C ASN A 444 10.28 -10.57 7.26
N LYS A 445 11.60 -10.38 7.14
CA LYS A 445 12.38 -9.49 8.02
C LYS A 445 12.56 -8.08 7.44
N GLU A 446 12.24 -7.86 6.16
CA GLU A 446 12.62 -6.65 5.42
C GLU A 446 11.48 -5.64 5.26
N LEU A 447 10.21 -6.08 5.19
CA LEU A 447 9.05 -5.19 4.96
C LEU A 447 8.42 -4.62 6.24
N SER A 448 8.85 -5.06 7.43
CA SER A 448 8.30 -4.63 8.73
C SER A 448 9.40 -4.61 9.78
N GLU A 449 9.57 -3.50 10.50
CA GLU A 449 10.51 -3.38 11.63
C GLU A 449 10.28 -4.42 12.73
N ARG A 450 9.10 -5.06 12.77
CA ARG A 450 8.71 -6.08 13.76
C ARG A 450 8.77 -7.52 13.25
N GLY A 451 9.04 -7.71 11.95
CA GLY A 451 8.86 -8.98 11.26
C GLY A 451 7.38 -9.33 11.01
N SER A 452 7.11 -9.99 9.89
CA SER A 452 5.77 -10.51 9.57
C SER A 452 5.85 -11.94 9.03
N LEU A 453 4.79 -12.71 9.28
CA LEU A 453 4.54 -13.99 8.65
C LEU A 453 3.48 -13.77 7.57
N ILE A 454 3.85 -14.06 6.32
CA ILE A 454 2.96 -13.98 5.17
C ILE A 454 2.58 -15.41 4.78
N ILE A 455 1.29 -15.69 4.70
CA ILE A 455 0.77 -17.00 4.29
C ILE A 455 -0.04 -16.86 3.01
N TYR A 456 0.25 -17.73 2.05
CA TYR A 456 -0.41 -17.77 0.74
C TYR A 456 -1.50 -18.83 0.71
N ILE A 457 -2.72 -18.40 0.41
CA ILE A 457 -3.91 -19.25 0.32
C ILE A 457 -4.43 -19.17 -1.12
N ASP A 458 -4.65 -20.31 -1.76
CA ASP A 458 -5.05 -20.38 -3.18
C ASP A 458 -6.45 -19.79 -3.45
N LYS A 459 -7.39 -20.12 -2.55
CA LYS A 459 -8.74 -19.58 -2.54
C LYS A 459 -9.30 -19.71 -1.12
N ILE A 460 -10.15 -18.79 -0.73
CA ILE A 460 -10.94 -18.85 0.49
C ILE A 460 -12.37 -19.17 0.07
N SER A 461 -12.93 -20.23 0.66
CA SER A 461 -14.31 -20.63 0.44
C SER A 461 -15.29 -19.52 0.82
N ASN A 462 -16.39 -19.40 0.06
CA ASN A 462 -17.53 -18.56 0.43
C ASN A 462 -18.65 -19.33 1.17
N LYS A 463 -18.50 -20.65 1.34
CA LYS A 463 -19.51 -21.53 1.97
C LYS A 463 -19.14 -21.96 3.38
N GLU A 464 -17.86 -22.22 3.60
CA GLU A 464 -17.36 -22.82 4.84
C GLU A 464 -16.26 -21.94 5.44
N LYS A 465 -16.22 -21.87 6.77
CA LYS A 465 -15.15 -21.18 7.48
C LYS A 465 -13.92 -22.08 7.49
N GLU A 466 -12.83 -21.56 6.96
CA GLU A 466 -11.53 -22.23 7.03
C GLU A 466 -10.80 -21.82 8.30
N ARG A 467 -10.07 -22.77 8.88
CA ARG A 467 -9.36 -22.59 10.16
C ARG A 467 -7.89 -22.91 10.01
N LEU A 468 -7.05 -21.94 10.36
CA LEU A 468 -5.61 -22.05 10.39
C LEU A 468 -5.10 -22.01 11.83
N VAL A 469 -4.21 -22.95 12.19
CA VAL A 469 -3.68 -23.07 13.55
C VAL A 469 -2.17 -23.28 13.54
N PHE A 470 -1.44 -22.47 14.29
CA PHE A 470 0.01 -22.62 14.48
C PHE A 470 0.45 -22.05 15.83
N ARG A 471 1.64 -22.43 16.29
CA ARG A 471 2.19 -21.94 17.56
C ARG A 471 3.19 -20.80 17.39
N MET A 472 3.19 -19.90 18.37
CA MET A 472 4.15 -18.82 18.54
C MET A 472 4.81 -18.92 19.92
N HIS A 473 6.11 -18.64 19.96
CA HIS A 473 6.96 -18.80 21.13
C HIS A 473 7.56 -17.46 21.53
N LYS A 474 7.47 -17.11 22.81
CA LYS A 474 8.07 -15.90 23.36
C LYS A 474 9.55 -16.16 23.64
N MET A 475 10.43 -15.54 22.87
CA MET A 475 11.89 -15.73 22.95
C MET A 475 12.56 -14.72 23.88
N ASN A 476 12.07 -13.47 23.87
CA ASN A 476 12.62 -12.38 24.67
C ASN A 476 11.52 -11.74 25.54
N GLU A 477 11.88 -11.33 26.75
CA GLU A 477 11.03 -10.48 27.57
C GLU A 477 11.05 -9.04 27.03
N VAL A 478 9.86 -8.45 26.88
CA VAL A 478 9.66 -7.09 26.37
C VAL A 478 8.76 -6.37 27.35
N GLY A 479 9.22 -5.22 27.87
CA GLY A 479 8.53 -4.51 28.94
C GLY A 479 7.10 -4.07 28.60
N ILE A 480 6.88 -3.49 27.41
CA ILE A 480 5.53 -3.21 26.88
C ILE A 480 5.36 -3.93 25.55
N LEU A 481 4.56 -4.99 25.57
CA LEU A 481 4.18 -5.70 24.35
C LEU A 481 3.08 -4.92 23.63
N GLN A 482 3.36 -4.50 22.39
CA GLN A 482 2.35 -3.88 21.55
C GLN A 482 1.51 -4.94 20.85
N PRO A 483 0.20 -4.70 20.61
CA PRO A 483 -0.61 -5.60 19.83
C PRO A 483 -0.07 -5.73 18.41
N ALA A 484 -0.23 -6.92 17.85
CA ALA A 484 0.08 -7.18 16.46
C ALA A 484 -1.21 -7.27 15.64
N ARG A 485 -1.11 -6.95 14.35
CA ARG A 485 -2.24 -7.01 13.42
C ARG A 485 -2.20 -8.31 12.61
N ILE A 486 -3.37 -8.79 12.23
CA ILE A 486 -3.58 -9.79 11.19
C ILE A 486 -4.47 -9.16 10.13
N THR A 487 -4.04 -9.26 8.89
CA THR A 487 -4.75 -8.70 7.74
C THR A 487 -5.02 -9.80 6.73
N VAL A 488 -6.27 -9.90 6.29
CA VAL A 488 -6.65 -10.78 5.16
C VAL A 488 -7.11 -9.92 3.98
N TYR A 489 -6.64 -10.25 2.78
CA TYR A 489 -7.01 -9.58 1.54
C TYR A 489 -6.80 -10.49 0.32
N GLU A 490 -7.57 -10.24 -0.75
CA GLU A 490 -7.24 -10.80 -2.08
C GLU A 490 -5.96 -10.14 -2.59
N TYR A 491 -5.02 -10.92 -3.11
CA TYR A 491 -3.69 -10.45 -3.52
C TYR A 491 -3.77 -9.25 -4.49
N TYR A 492 -4.72 -9.24 -5.42
CA TYR A 492 -4.88 -8.19 -6.44
C TYR A 492 -5.84 -7.06 -6.06
N ALA A 493 -6.50 -7.14 -4.90
CA ALA A 493 -7.41 -6.10 -4.40
C ALA A 493 -7.11 -5.78 -2.91
N PRO A 494 -5.89 -5.28 -2.61
CA PRO A 494 -5.46 -5.05 -1.22
C PRO A 494 -6.26 -3.96 -0.49
N ASP A 495 -7.00 -3.13 -1.23
CA ASP A 495 -7.88 -2.10 -0.68
C ASP A 495 -9.06 -2.70 0.11
N LYS A 496 -9.51 -3.91 -0.29
CA LYS A 496 -10.61 -4.65 0.34
C LYS A 496 -10.09 -5.63 1.40
N ARG A 497 -9.44 -5.08 2.43
CA ARG A 497 -8.81 -5.86 3.51
C ARG A 497 -9.61 -5.83 4.80
N CYS A 498 -9.62 -6.95 5.52
CA CYS A 498 -10.12 -7.02 6.89
C CYS A 498 -8.92 -7.11 7.84
N VAL A 499 -8.91 -6.25 8.87
CA VAL A 499 -7.81 -6.15 9.85
C VAL A 499 -8.35 -6.47 11.23
N LYS A 500 -7.67 -7.37 11.95
CA LYS A 500 -7.90 -7.65 13.38
C LYS A 500 -6.60 -7.55 14.14
N PHE A 501 -6.68 -7.27 15.44
CA PHE A 501 -5.52 -7.19 16.32
C PHE A 501 -5.54 -8.30 17.36
N TYR A 502 -4.36 -8.77 17.76
CA TYR A 502 -4.22 -9.73 18.85
C TYR A 502 -3.14 -9.35 19.85
N HIS A 503 -3.38 -9.80 21.09
CA HIS A 503 -2.48 -9.63 22.22
C HIS A 503 -2.73 -10.76 23.24
N PRO A 504 -1.69 -11.29 23.92
CA PRO A 504 -1.83 -12.42 24.85
C PRO A 504 -2.85 -12.20 25.98
N ASN A 505 -2.90 -10.97 26.51
CA ASN A 505 -3.66 -10.66 27.73
C ASN A 505 -4.88 -9.75 27.47
N LYS A 506 -5.11 -9.32 26.23
CA LYS A 506 -6.08 -8.26 25.93
C LYS A 506 -6.97 -8.66 24.77
N LYS A 507 -8.27 -8.62 25.00
CA LYS A 507 -9.28 -8.58 23.93
C LYS A 507 -9.20 -7.16 23.35
N ASP A 508 -8.89 -7.02 22.06
CA ASP A 508 -8.88 -5.76 21.30
C ASP A 508 -7.65 -4.83 21.40
N GLY A 509 -6.45 -5.37 21.67
CA GLY A 509 -5.20 -4.69 21.30
C GLY A 509 -4.93 -3.35 21.99
N SER A 510 -5.28 -3.24 23.27
CA SER A 510 -5.12 -2.00 24.02
C SER A 510 -3.66 -1.86 24.55
N LEU A 511 -3.04 -0.67 24.53
CA LEU A 511 -1.62 -0.43 24.94
C LEU A 511 -1.46 -0.18 26.46
N ASN A 512 -0.23 -0.25 27.01
CA ASN A 512 0.11 0.11 28.40
C ASN A 512 1.19 1.20 28.43
N ARG A 513 1.30 1.99 29.52
CA ARG A 513 2.32 3.04 29.73
C ARG A 513 3.07 2.89 31.07
N LEU A 514 4.32 3.38 31.09
CA LEU A 514 5.20 3.57 32.25
C LEU A 514 5.18 5.03 32.77
N CYS A 515 5.61 5.22 34.03
CA CYS A 515 5.87 6.50 34.70
C CYS A 515 7.38 6.81 34.76
N HIS A 516 7.73 8.09 34.93
CA HIS A 516 9.06 8.51 35.39
C HIS A 516 8.98 9.61 36.45
N GLU A 517 9.84 9.48 37.46
CA GLU A 517 10.02 10.38 38.60
C GLU A 517 10.93 11.57 38.25
N ALA A 518 10.72 12.66 39.01
CA ALA A 518 11.61 13.80 39.22
C ALA A 518 11.63 14.89 38.14
N LEU A 519 10.59 15.76 38.13
CA LEU A 519 10.71 17.19 37.83
C LEU A 519 9.42 17.92 38.23
N CYS A 520 9.45 18.68 39.32
CA CYS A 520 8.36 19.59 39.68
C CYS A 520 8.66 20.99 39.12
N GLN A 521 7.74 21.53 38.30
CA GLN A 521 7.70 22.93 37.89
C GLN A 521 6.28 23.47 38.11
N CYS A 522 6.12 24.79 38.24
CA CYS A 522 4.82 25.35 38.62
C CYS A 522 3.81 25.36 37.46
N VAL A 523 2.76 24.57 37.60
CA VAL A 523 1.72 24.24 36.59
C VAL A 523 0.51 25.19 36.61
N GLU A 524 -0.35 25.12 35.57
CA GLU A 524 -1.66 25.81 35.49
C GLU A 524 -2.65 25.11 36.44
N VAL A 525 -3.60 25.84 37.07
CA VAL A 525 -4.53 25.24 38.06
C VAL A 525 -5.96 25.73 37.86
N TYR A 526 -6.88 24.79 37.61
CA TYR A 526 -8.29 25.06 37.37
C TYR A 526 -9.20 24.23 38.27
N LYS A 527 -10.32 24.83 38.70
CA LYS A 527 -11.50 24.09 39.18
C LYS A 527 -12.45 23.88 38.01
N THR A 528 -12.69 22.63 37.64
CA THR A 528 -13.52 22.29 36.48
C THR A 528 -14.74 21.45 36.88
N ARG A 529 -15.85 21.62 36.16
CA ARG A 529 -17.06 20.79 36.29
C ARG A 529 -17.31 20.01 35.02
N VAL A 530 -17.49 18.69 35.12
CA VAL A 530 -17.71 17.81 33.97
C VAL A 530 -19.14 17.96 33.45
N LEU A 531 -19.29 18.33 32.18
CA LEU A 531 -20.61 18.43 31.52
C LEU A 531 -20.94 17.16 30.73
N GLU A 532 -20.03 16.75 29.86
CA GLU A 532 -20.23 15.66 28.90
C GLU A 532 -18.94 14.88 28.67
N MET A 533 -19.09 13.60 28.35
CA MET A 533 -17.99 12.67 28.12
C MET A 533 -18.25 11.93 26.81
N GLY A 534 -17.34 12.06 25.86
CA GLY A 534 -17.31 11.33 24.60
C GLY A 534 -16.21 10.29 24.64
N PHE A 535 -16.56 9.01 24.56
CA PHE A 535 -15.62 7.90 24.62
C PHE A 535 -15.34 7.37 23.20
N SER A 536 -14.07 7.15 22.85
CA SER A 536 -13.69 6.48 21.59
C SER A 536 -12.58 5.44 21.81
N LEU A 537 -12.23 4.65 20.81
CA LEU A 537 -11.12 3.68 20.92
C LEU A 537 -9.75 4.35 21.07
N HIS A 538 -9.61 5.61 20.66
CA HIS A 538 -8.32 6.28 20.51
C HIS A 538 -8.14 7.49 21.45
N ALA A 539 -9.22 8.20 21.77
CA ALA A 539 -9.20 9.37 22.63
C ALA A 539 -10.56 9.63 23.31
N ASP A 540 -10.55 9.92 24.61
CA ASP A 540 -11.73 10.38 25.32
C ASP A 540 -11.73 11.90 25.40
N ILE A 541 -12.90 12.49 25.17
CA ILE A 541 -13.12 13.92 25.20
C ILE A 541 -14.04 14.22 26.37
N TYR A 542 -13.54 14.96 27.35
CA TYR A 542 -14.31 15.46 28.47
C TYR A 542 -14.57 16.95 28.25
N ASN A 543 -15.82 17.32 28.01
CA ASN A 543 -16.22 18.72 27.94
C ASN A 543 -16.49 19.20 29.37
N MET A 544 -15.71 20.18 29.83
CA MET A 544 -15.79 20.70 31.19
C MET A 544 -15.91 22.22 31.18
N THR A 545 -16.65 22.77 32.14
CA THR A 545 -16.67 24.22 32.42
C THR A 545 -15.57 24.54 33.42
N ILE A 546 -14.75 25.56 33.13
CA ILE A 546 -13.79 26.08 34.11
C ILE A 546 -14.55 27.01 35.05
N GLU A 547 -14.86 26.56 36.26
CA GLU A 547 -15.65 27.33 37.24
C GLU A 547 -14.81 28.37 37.97
N LYS A 548 -13.53 28.09 38.19
CA LYS A 548 -12.60 28.99 38.85
C LYS A 548 -11.19 28.79 38.31
N VAL A 549 -10.51 29.88 37.98
CA VAL A 549 -9.09 29.87 37.65
C VAL A 549 -8.31 30.17 38.93
N VAL A 550 -7.60 29.17 39.45
CA VAL A 550 -6.78 29.31 40.67
C VAL A 550 -5.39 29.84 40.30
N LYS A 551 -4.87 29.41 39.14
CA LYS A 551 -3.65 29.95 38.55
C LYS A 551 -3.80 29.99 37.04
N GLU A 552 -3.58 31.16 36.46
CA GLU A 552 -3.63 31.35 35.01
C GLU A 552 -2.57 30.52 34.29
N GLY A 553 -2.94 30.09 33.09
CA GLY A 553 -2.09 29.31 32.21
C GLY A 553 -1.78 30.06 30.91
N SER A 554 -1.54 29.29 29.86
CA SER A 554 -1.21 29.77 28.52
C SER A 554 -2.37 30.48 27.81
N GLU A 555 -3.60 30.32 28.31
CA GLU A 555 -4.83 30.96 27.82
C GLU A 555 -5.46 31.79 28.96
N ALA A 556 -5.54 33.11 28.78
CA ALA A 556 -6.16 34.02 29.75
C ALA A 556 -7.69 34.13 29.55
N GLY A 557 -8.43 34.45 30.62
CA GLY A 557 -9.88 34.68 30.54
C GLY A 557 -10.72 33.43 30.25
N VAL A 558 -10.23 32.25 30.65
CA VAL A 558 -10.90 30.96 30.43
C VAL A 558 -12.02 30.65 31.44
N GLU A 559 -12.14 31.43 32.52
CA GLU A 559 -13.16 31.26 33.55
C GLU A 559 -14.58 31.40 32.98
N GLY A 560 -15.49 30.51 33.40
CA GLY A 560 -16.85 30.40 32.90
C GLY A 560 -16.99 29.71 31.53
N ASN A 561 -15.90 29.48 30.80
CA ASN A 561 -15.95 28.88 29.48
C ASN A 561 -15.92 27.34 29.50
N ILE A 562 -16.49 26.74 28.45
CA ILE A 562 -16.38 25.30 28.18
C ILE A 562 -15.07 25.03 27.44
N ARG A 563 -14.30 24.06 27.92
CA ARG A 563 -13.09 23.55 27.28
C ARG A 563 -13.13 22.02 27.20
N SER A 564 -12.52 21.50 26.15
CA SER A 564 -12.41 20.07 25.91
C SER A 564 -11.06 19.58 26.43
N PHE A 565 -11.11 18.61 27.33
CA PHE A 565 -9.96 17.91 27.87
C PHE A 565 -9.88 16.53 27.23
N LEU A 566 -8.75 16.24 26.59
CA LEU A 566 -8.47 14.99 25.92
C LEU A 566 -7.74 14.07 26.90
N ALA A 567 -8.23 12.86 27.13
CA ALA A 567 -7.47 11.82 27.80
C ALA A 567 -7.36 10.59 26.89
N HIS A 568 -6.37 9.75 27.16
CA HIS A 568 -6.36 8.43 26.55
C HIS A 568 -7.43 7.53 27.20
N PRO A 569 -8.13 6.68 26.43
CA PRO A 569 -9.09 5.70 26.97
C PRO A 569 -8.57 4.78 28.08
N PHE A 570 -7.25 4.62 28.23
CA PHE A 570 -6.65 3.85 29.33
C PHE A 570 -6.79 4.54 30.67
N CYS A 571 -6.93 5.85 30.66
CA CYS A 571 -7.05 6.63 31.86
C CYS A 571 -8.48 6.59 32.42
N ARG A 572 -9.49 6.04 31.71
CA ARG A 572 -10.91 6.02 32.17
C ARG A 572 -11.07 5.52 33.60
N ASP A 573 -10.53 4.34 33.88
CA ASP A 573 -10.65 3.68 35.19
C ASP A 573 -9.84 4.37 36.28
N SER A 574 -8.82 5.14 35.90
CA SER A 574 -7.99 5.91 36.85
C SER A 574 -8.57 7.31 37.11
N LEU A 575 -9.11 7.96 36.07
CA LEU A 575 -9.69 9.30 36.12
C LEU A 575 -11.06 9.30 36.79
N LYS A 576 -11.90 8.30 36.51
CA LYS A 576 -13.25 8.13 37.06
C LYS A 576 -14.05 9.43 37.10
N PHE A 577 -14.01 10.19 36.01
CA PHE A 577 -14.80 11.41 35.90
C PHE A 577 -16.30 11.09 35.93
N GLU A 578 -17.03 11.83 36.75
CA GLU A 578 -18.48 11.72 36.87
C GLU A 578 -19.13 12.99 36.34
N LYS A 579 -20.22 12.84 35.58
CA LYS A 579 -20.98 13.96 35.05
C LYS A 579 -21.56 14.81 36.20
N GLY A 580 -21.38 16.12 36.12
CA GLY A 580 -21.87 17.08 37.12
C GLY A 580 -20.95 17.27 38.34
N LYS A 581 -19.91 16.46 38.48
CA LYS A 581 -18.93 16.56 39.57
C LYS A 581 -17.81 17.57 39.24
N THR A 582 -17.19 18.09 40.30
CA THR A 582 -16.11 19.08 40.22
C THR A 582 -14.75 18.47 40.54
N TYR A 583 -13.71 18.90 39.82
CA TYR A 583 -12.36 18.39 39.94
C TYR A 583 -11.36 19.55 39.93
N LEU A 584 -10.29 19.41 40.72
CA LEU A 584 -9.07 20.19 40.61
C LEU A 584 -8.23 19.57 39.50
N ILE A 585 -7.86 20.36 38.49
CA ILE A 585 -6.93 19.95 37.43
C ILE A 585 -5.70 20.85 37.51
N MET A 586 -4.52 20.26 37.70
CA MET A 586 -3.24 20.94 37.71
C MET A 586 -2.29 20.33 36.69
N GLY A 587 -1.69 21.08 35.79
CA GLY A 587 -0.73 20.51 34.84
C GLY A 587 -0.14 21.51 33.85
N GLN A 588 0.92 21.11 33.15
CA GLN A 588 1.41 21.84 31.99
C GLN A 588 0.61 21.41 30.76
N THR A 589 -0.01 22.38 30.08
CA THR A 589 -0.72 22.09 28.83
C THR A 589 0.30 21.94 27.70
N LYS A 590 0.53 20.70 27.22
CA LYS A 590 1.12 20.49 25.88
C LYS A 590 0.07 20.96 24.86
N ASN A 591 0.23 22.18 24.38
CA ASN A 591 -0.74 22.85 23.51
C ASN A 591 -0.99 22.04 22.23
N LEU A 592 -2.20 21.48 22.10
CA LEU A 592 -2.71 20.93 20.84
C LEU A 592 -3.19 22.08 19.93
N PRO A 593 -3.16 21.91 18.60
CA PRO A 593 -3.61 22.95 17.65
C PRO A 593 -5.04 23.42 17.93
N ARG A 594 -5.27 24.74 17.78
CA ARG A 594 -6.59 25.36 17.99
C ARG A 594 -7.58 24.84 16.96
N ILE A 595 -8.66 24.21 17.40
CA ILE A 595 -9.76 23.80 16.52
C ILE A 595 -10.89 24.81 16.69
N GLY A 596 -11.23 25.56 15.65
CA GLY A 596 -12.26 26.60 15.70
C GLY A 596 -11.93 27.76 16.66
N GLY A 597 -10.64 28.05 16.86
CA GLY A 597 -10.16 29.13 17.72
C GLY A 597 -10.07 28.81 19.23
N LYS A 598 -10.50 27.61 19.66
CA LYS A 598 -10.43 27.17 21.07
C LYS A 598 -9.25 26.23 21.31
N LEU A 599 -8.59 26.39 22.46
CA LEU A 599 -7.53 25.48 22.90
C LEU A 599 -8.15 24.15 23.36
N ARG A 600 -7.49 23.03 23.04
CA ARG A 600 -7.82 21.70 23.56
C ARG A 600 -6.72 21.26 24.51
N TYR A 601 -7.10 20.85 25.71
CA TYR A 601 -6.18 20.48 26.78
C TYR A 601 -5.90 18.97 26.72
N HIS A 602 -4.66 18.55 26.92
CA HIS A 602 -4.28 17.13 26.96
C HIS A 602 -3.98 16.72 28.41
N LEU A 603 -4.73 15.76 28.94
CA LEU A 603 -4.50 15.16 30.26
C LEU A 603 -3.36 14.13 30.15
N GLY A 604 -2.14 14.57 30.46
CA GLY A 604 -0.90 13.81 30.30
C GLY A 604 -0.36 13.20 31.60
N GLU A 605 0.92 12.77 31.58
CA GLU A 605 1.68 12.39 32.80
C GLU A 605 1.69 13.50 33.83
N ASP A 606 1.93 14.72 33.34
CA ASP A 606 2.24 15.87 34.16
C ASP A 606 0.95 16.58 34.62
N THR A 607 -0.19 15.88 34.54
CA THR A 607 -1.51 16.42 34.90
C THR A 607 -2.04 15.73 36.16
N TRP A 608 -2.07 16.48 37.26
CA TRP A 608 -2.72 16.10 38.50
C TRP A 608 -4.22 16.37 38.43
N ILE A 609 -5.01 15.40 38.85
CA ILE A 609 -6.46 15.47 38.85
C ILE A 609 -6.96 14.95 40.19
N GLU A 610 -7.75 15.75 40.88
CA GLU A 610 -8.33 15.36 42.17
C GLU A 610 -9.78 15.78 42.27
N TYR A 611 -10.63 14.90 42.83
CA TYR A 611 -12.03 15.22 43.07
C TYR A 611 -12.14 16.38 44.07
N TRP A 612 -12.82 17.46 43.68
CA TRP A 612 -13.08 18.61 44.53
C TRP A 612 -14.52 18.50 45.07
N PRO A 613 -14.72 18.11 46.33
CA PRO A 613 -16.06 17.92 46.89
C PRO A 613 -16.85 19.24 46.96
N THR A 614 -18.17 19.14 46.94
CA THR A 614 -19.04 20.31 47.16
C THR A 614 -19.10 20.71 48.64
N ASP A 615 -19.54 21.93 48.93
CA ASP A 615 -19.72 22.45 50.30
C ASP A 615 -20.70 21.60 51.14
N LYS A 616 -21.64 20.90 50.48
CA LYS A 616 -22.56 19.97 51.13
C LYS A 616 -21.89 18.65 51.46
N GLU A 617 -21.07 18.12 50.55
CA GLU A 617 -20.33 16.87 50.75
C GLU A 617 -19.21 17.00 51.78
N SER A 618 -18.62 18.20 51.92
CA SER A 618 -17.58 18.50 52.91
C SER A 618 -18.04 18.34 54.37
N GLN A 619 -19.35 18.28 54.61
CA GLN A 619 -19.93 18.01 55.92
C GLN A 619 -19.69 16.56 56.37
N THR A 620 -19.47 15.63 55.44
CA THR A 620 -19.17 14.22 55.72
C THR A 620 -17.73 14.02 56.15
N VAL A 621 -17.50 13.04 57.03
CA VAL A 621 -16.14 12.73 57.55
C VAL A 621 -15.18 12.32 56.43
N GLU A 622 -15.69 11.67 55.40
CA GLU A 622 -14.93 11.18 54.24
C GLU A 622 -14.37 12.31 53.38
N HIS A 623 -15.16 13.36 53.09
CA HIS A 623 -14.78 14.42 52.17
C HIS A 623 -14.24 15.69 52.86
N ARG A 624 -14.46 15.85 54.17
CA ARG A 624 -14.04 17.05 54.94
C ARG A 624 -12.55 17.35 54.81
N LYS A 625 -11.69 16.34 55.00
CA LYS A 625 -10.23 16.52 54.94
C LYS A 625 -9.76 16.96 53.55
N ARG A 626 -10.30 16.34 52.50
CA ARG A 626 -9.95 16.66 51.10
C ARG A 626 -10.43 18.06 50.71
N TYR A 627 -11.66 18.42 51.10
CA TYR A 627 -12.20 19.75 50.83
C TYR A 627 -11.37 20.86 51.48
N ILE A 628 -11.02 20.71 52.77
CA ILE A 628 -10.17 21.68 53.49
C ILE A 628 -8.78 21.78 52.83
N GLY A 629 -8.16 20.64 52.49
CA GLY A 629 -6.84 20.63 51.86
C GLY A 629 -6.81 21.34 50.50
N ILE A 630 -7.75 21.00 49.60
CA ILE A 630 -7.81 21.62 48.27
C ILE A 630 -8.18 23.10 48.36
N THR A 631 -9.10 23.48 49.26
CA THR A 631 -9.51 24.88 49.42
C THR A 631 -8.38 25.73 49.99
N SER A 632 -7.63 25.19 50.97
CA SER A 632 -6.43 25.85 51.51
C SER A 632 -5.35 26.03 50.44
N LEU A 633 -5.08 24.99 49.64
CA LEU A 633 -4.13 25.06 48.53
C LEU A 633 -4.55 26.12 47.51
N ALA A 634 -5.84 26.17 47.15
CA ALA A 634 -6.35 27.14 46.21
C ALA A 634 -6.26 28.58 46.74
N ASP A 635 -6.57 28.80 48.02
CA ASP A 635 -6.44 30.12 48.66
C ASP A 635 -4.98 30.56 48.80
N GLU A 636 -4.07 29.62 49.06
CA GLU A 636 -2.62 29.88 49.12
C GLU A 636 -2.08 30.28 47.74
N LEU A 637 -2.42 29.53 46.69
CA LEU A 637 -2.03 29.83 45.32
C LEU A 637 -2.59 31.17 44.83
N LEU A 638 -3.82 31.52 45.22
CA LEU A 638 -4.44 32.81 44.88
C LEU A 638 -3.82 34.00 45.62
N ARG A 639 -3.35 33.81 46.87
CA ARG A 639 -2.81 34.88 47.70
C ARG A 639 -1.30 35.07 47.53
N PHE A 640 -0.55 33.99 47.38
CA PHE A 640 0.92 34.00 47.43
C PHE A 640 1.57 33.53 46.12
N GLY A 641 0.82 32.97 45.18
CA GLY A 641 1.36 32.40 43.95
C GLY A 641 2.19 31.13 44.21
N CYS A 642 3.09 30.79 43.29
CA CYS A 642 4.03 29.68 43.50
C CYS A 642 5.32 30.19 44.14
N SER A 643 5.73 29.62 45.26
CA SER A 643 7.12 29.73 45.73
C SER A 643 8.00 28.81 44.88
N THR A 644 8.98 29.38 44.18
CA THR A 644 9.99 28.65 43.38
C THR A 644 10.92 27.81 44.23
#